data_AF-A0A1Q7LD56-F1
#
_entry.id   AF-A0A1Q7LD56-F1
#
_cell.length_a   1.000
_cell.length_b   1.000
_cell.length_c   1.000
_cell.angle_alpha   90.00
_cell.angle_beta   90.00
_cell.angle_gamma   90.00
#
_symmetry.space_group_name_H-M   'P 1'
#
loop_
_entity.id
_entity.type
_entity.pdbx_description
1 polymer ?
#
loop_
_entity_poly.entity_id
_entity_poly.type
_entity_poly.pdbx_seq_one_letter_code
_entity_poly.pdbx_strand_id
1 'polypeptide(L)'
;MIPARGKNSEERSRGEPKRKPVGRSEMRKQLLSVFLPLLILLFAAAAETQSTVKDSTKHAALQKVNVVRGDDGVSVEITARGQVTPQLSTLDAPARVVVDLPNTVAATSQRQISVGNDGVKGVRVGMDGHTPPTTRVVIDLVQACRYELVPGGDNKLTLKLHTATSAAKAIAKPLASAAPKAAAALTVPPAVAKKEVTASQLAPTAAAPVEDKKSSQSASTATDFVFVEPSYKPKDATAAEENKAAVIEPSARAIAAAGKFADKPEGNLLPTPSASMQPQAAQAAASSASQPAVNMAAEQKAQAQQAPAITGPKYTGEPISVNLKDVDLKDFFRLIHEISGLNVVLDPNVKGTLTIVLDDVPWDQALDIVLKNNDLARQLEGNVLRVATVETLRKEAEARRAEQEAEALAVDKVTVTRFLSYAHSKDVVPTIKKFLTQRGDVISDDRTNALIIEDIPSVMPGIDRLLTQLDRKTQEVEIEARVVAATRSFARDIGTQLGFGWGNGPSAVGGATSAGTSPILFGGLTAPQFLVTGVNQIPLFSNLPVTSPTSGLSFTNASNNYRIDAILTMAESRGLLKILSRPRVVTQNNIQALVRQGVRVPIVTQAQLGGPPTVTYVDAFLRLTVVPQITSENTIFLNVDVENTTPDFGRTVQGNPTLITQQATTQVLVTDGGTVVIGGVIQTQNSVNIAQVPVLGNIPGLGNLFKRRSVSTSNQELIFFITPRIIQT
;
A
#
# COMPACT_ATOMS: atom_id res chain seq x y z
N MET A 1 15.13 -6.90 -83.02
CA MET A 1 15.39 -6.21 -84.30
C MET A 1 15.91 -4.80 -84.01
N ILE A 2 16.95 -4.39 -84.75
CA ILE A 2 17.64 -3.08 -84.81
C ILE A 2 17.78 -2.82 -86.33
N PRO A 3 17.55 -1.62 -86.94
CA PRO A 3 18.39 -0.40 -86.85
C PRO A 3 17.60 0.95 -86.70
N ALA A 4 18.13 2.01 -86.05
CA ALA A 4 19.13 3.04 -86.46
C ALA A 4 18.54 4.15 -87.40
N ARG A 5 19.03 5.42 -87.50
CA ARG A 5 20.38 5.98 -87.24
C ARG A 5 20.42 7.55 -87.29
N GLY A 6 21.18 8.20 -86.40
CA GLY A 6 21.98 9.46 -86.62
C GLY A 6 21.27 10.83 -86.86
N LYS A 7 21.87 12.01 -86.61
CA LYS A 7 23.25 12.41 -86.22
C LYS A 7 23.30 13.82 -85.54
N ASN A 8 24.45 14.22 -84.98
CA ASN A 8 24.70 15.42 -84.14
C ASN A 8 25.33 16.64 -84.88
N SER A 9 25.29 17.82 -84.23
CA SER A 9 26.32 18.92 -84.19
C SER A 9 25.89 19.99 -83.15
N GLU A 10 26.62 20.29 -82.06
CA GLU A 10 27.71 21.30 -81.90
C GLU A 10 27.26 22.79 -82.07
N GLU A 11 27.70 23.82 -81.32
CA GLU A 11 28.49 23.95 -80.07
C GLU A 11 28.28 25.37 -79.41
N ARG A 12 28.60 25.52 -78.11
CA ARG A 12 28.92 26.76 -77.29
C ARG A 12 28.44 28.19 -77.69
N SER A 13 27.95 28.99 -76.72
CA SER A 13 28.73 30.03 -75.98
C SER A 13 27.91 31.11 -75.19
N ARG A 14 28.28 31.32 -73.90
CA ARG A 14 28.23 32.53 -73.01
C ARG A 14 27.02 33.52 -72.99
N GLY A 15 26.59 33.92 -71.77
CA GLY A 15 26.18 35.33 -71.50
C GLY A 15 25.16 35.72 -70.40
N GLU A 16 25.37 35.42 -69.11
CA GLU A 16 24.86 36.17 -67.91
C GLU A 16 23.34 36.48 -67.70
N PRO A 17 22.88 37.03 -66.53
CA PRO A 17 23.47 37.03 -65.17
C PRO A 17 22.51 36.50 -64.06
N LYS A 18 23.05 36.26 -62.85
CA LYS A 18 22.28 35.93 -61.62
C LYS A 18 21.58 37.16 -61.03
N ARG A 19 20.32 37.03 -60.58
CA ARG A 19 19.66 37.99 -59.65
C ARG A 19 19.52 37.40 -58.24
N LYS A 20 19.88 38.19 -57.21
CA LYS A 20 19.67 37.88 -55.78
C LYS A 20 18.22 38.23 -55.36
N PRO A 21 17.60 37.49 -54.42
CA PRO A 21 16.35 37.92 -53.79
C PRO A 21 16.58 38.87 -52.60
N VAL A 22 15.96 40.05 -52.66
CA VAL A 22 15.67 40.96 -51.54
C VAL A 22 14.25 40.62 -51.03
N GLY A 23 13.87 40.72 -49.77
CA GLY A 23 14.59 40.98 -48.51
C GLY A 23 13.58 40.86 -47.36
N ARG A 24 13.79 39.96 -46.38
CA ARG A 24 12.78 39.57 -45.37
C ARG A 24 12.99 40.18 -43.97
N SER A 25 13.95 41.10 -43.83
CA SER A 25 14.39 41.67 -42.54
C SER A 25 13.73 42.99 -42.15
N GLU A 26 13.24 43.79 -43.10
CA GLU A 26 12.75 45.15 -42.80
C GLU A 26 11.38 45.17 -42.10
N MET A 27 10.46 44.25 -42.42
CA MET A 27 9.17 44.16 -41.72
C MET A 27 9.29 43.85 -40.22
N ARG A 28 10.40 43.24 -39.76
CA ARG A 28 10.62 42.97 -38.33
C ARG A 28 11.07 44.20 -37.54
N LYS A 29 11.65 45.21 -38.18
CA LYS A 29 12.10 46.44 -37.51
C LYS A 29 10.95 47.43 -37.31
N GLN A 30 10.07 47.58 -38.31
CA GLN A 30 8.92 48.49 -38.21
C GLN A 30 7.87 48.05 -37.18
N LEU A 31 7.69 46.75 -36.93
CA LEU A 31 6.81 46.26 -35.86
C LEU A 31 7.35 46.52 -34.46
N LEU A 32 8.68 46.57 -34.28
CA LEU A 32 9.30 46.79 -32.97
C LEU A 32 9.30 48.28 -32.56
N SER A 33 9.39 49.20 -33.53
CA SER A 33 9.36 50.65 -33.26
C SER A 33 7.98 51.21 -32.86
N VAL A 34 6.90 50.46 -33.11
CA VAL A 34 5.51 50.86 -32.76
C VAL A 34 5.09 50.38 -31.37
N PHE A 35 5.62 49.23 -30.90
CA PHE A 35 5.25 48.68 -29.58
C PHE A 35 5.97 49.32 -28.40
N LEU A 36 7.21 49.79 -28.58
CA LEU A 36 8.00 50.37 -27.49
C LEU A 36 7.45 51.71 -26.93
N PRO A 37 6.96 52.68 -27.73
CA PRO A 37 6.36 53.90 -27.17
C PRO A 37 4.98 53.66 -26.53
N LEU A 38 4.21 52.66 -26.99
CA LEU A 38 2.91 52.33 -26.42
C LEU A 38 3.02 51.78 -24.98
N LEU A 39 4.08 51.03 -24.69
CA LEU A 39 4.36 50.48 -23.37
C LEU A 39 4.79 51.56 -22.35
N ILE A 40 5.43 52.63 -22.82
CA ILE A 40 5.86 53.76 -21.97
C ILE A 40 4.68 54.67 -21.62
N LEU A 41 3.68 54.81 -22.51
CA LEU A 41 2.47 55.59 -22.24
C LEU A 41 1.56 54.96 -21.15
N LEU A 42 1.67 53.65 -20.92
CA LEU A 42 0.86 52.94 -19.91
C LEU A 42 1.33 53.16 -18.46
N PHE A 43 2.54 53.69 -18.23
CA PHE A 43 3.08 53.92 -16.88
C PHE A 43 2.74 55.30 -16.28
N ALA A 44 2.07 56.17 -17.02
CA ALA A 44 1.78 57.56 -16.62
C ALA A 44 0.34 57.83 -16.14
N ALA A 45 -0.54 56.80 -16.12
CA ALA A 45 -1.98 56.96 -15.88
C ALA A 45 -2.51 56.16 -14.67
N ALA A 46 -1.71 56.05 -13.61
CA ALA A 46 -2.05 55.32 -12.37
C ALA A 46 -1.81 56.17 -11.11
N ALA A 47 -2.42 57.35 -11.06
CA ALA A 47 -2.52 58.18 -9.85
C ALA A 47 -3.91 58.82 -9.79
N GLU A 48 -4.60 58.62 -8.65
CA GLU A 48 -5.89 59.24 -8.27
C GLU A 48 -7.10 58.86 -9.18
N THR A 49 -8.27 58.44 -8.70
CA THR A 49 -9.02 58.74 -7.46
C THR A 49 -9.94 57.59 -7.02
N GLN A 50 -10.45 57.65 -5.79
CA GLN A 50 -11.65 56.91 -5.32
C GLN A 50 -12.92 57.61 -5.90
N SER A 51 -14.13 57.04 -5.99
CA SER A 51 -14.86 56.29 -4.95
C SER A 51 -16.21 55.67 -5.40
N THR A 52 -16.64 54.63 -4.68
CA THR A 52 -18.03 54.22 -4.32
C THR A 52 -19.12 53.89 -5.37
N VAL A 53 -19.58 52.63 -5.34
CA VAL A 53 -21.01 52.23 -5.27
C VAL A 53 -21.14 51.03 -4.30
N LYS A 54 -22.23 50.98 -3.49
CA LYS A 54 -22.64 49.83 -2.64
C LYS A 54 -23.56 48.91 -3.46
N ASP A 55 -23.65 47.60 -3.27
CA ASP A 55 -23.75 46.95 -1.96
C ASP A 55 -23.14 45.53 -1.98
N SER A 56 -22.37 45.20 -0.95
CA SER A 56 -21.74 43.89 -0.77
C SER A 56 -21.49 43.67 0.72
N THR A 57 -21.57 42.43 1.19
CA THR A 57 -21.35 42.03 2.59
C THR A 57 -20.08 42.66 3.15
N LYS A 58 -20.23 43.61 4.07
CA LYS A 58 -19.11 44.33 4.68
C LYS A 58 -18.33 43.40 5.62
N HIS A 59 -17.28 42.78 5.10
CA HIS A 59 -16.22 42.22 5.93
C HIS A 59 -15.51 43.35 6.69
N ALA A 60 -15.13 43.10 7.94
CA ALA A 60 -14.27 44.01 8.67
C ALA A 60 -12.86 44.01 8.04
N ALA A 61 -12.08 45.07 8.22
CA ALA A 61 -10.73 45.16 7.66
C ALA A 61 -9.70 45.45 8.75
N LEU A 62 -8.74 44.54 8.96
CA LEU A 62 -7.61 44.77 9.86
C LEU A 62 -6.67 45.82 9.24
N GLN A 63 -6.64 47.03 9.82
CA GLN A 63 -5.90 48.18 9.28
C GLN A 63 -4.42 48.11 9.66
N LYS A 64 -4.13 47.90 10.95
CA LYS A 64 -2.77 48.01 11.51
C LYS A 64 -2.61 47.09 12.71
N VAL A 65 -1.43 46.50 12.85
CA VAL A 65 -0.97 45.86 14.08
C VAL A 65 0.30 46.58 14.51
N ASN A 66 0.32 47.08 15.74
CA ASN A 66 1.45 47.80 16.31
C ASN A 66 1.91 47.11 17.60
N VAL A 67 3.20 47.14 17.89
CA VAL A 67 3.75 46.58 19.13
C VAL A 67 4.30 47.73 19.96
N VAL A 68 3.61 48.03 21.06
CA VAL A 68 3.95 49.10 22.00
C VAL A 68 4.66 48.49 23.21
N ARG A 69 5.75 49.13 23.62
CA ARG A 69 6.51 48.77 24.82
C ARG A 69 6.11 49.72 25.94
N GLY A 70 5.77 49.19 27.11
CA GLY A 70 5.51 49.96 28.33
C GLY A 70 6.22 49.33 29.53
N ASP A 71 6.21 50.02 30.66
CA ASP A 71 6.94 49.59 31.86
C ASP A 71 6.41 48.25 32.44
N ASP A 72 5.16 47.89 32.16
CA ASP A 72 4.50 46.63 32.57
C ASP A 72 4.64 45.47 31.54
N GLY A 73 5.38 45.68 30.44
CA GLY A 73 5.64 44.65 29.41
C GLY A 73 5.22 45.03 27.98
N VAL A 74 5.05 44.02 27.13
CA VAL A 74 4.71 44.19 25.71
C VAL A 74 3.20 44.25 25.52
N SER A 75 2.71 45.29 24.83
CA SER A 75 1.31 45.41 24.42
C SER A 75 1.19 45.36 22.90
N VAL A 76 0.34 44.48 22.38
CA VAL A 76 0.04 44.40 20.94
C VAL A 76 -1.28 45.12 20.68
N GLU A 77 -1.21 46.21 19.93
CA GLU A 77 -2.37 47.01 19.53
C GLU A 77 -2.84 46.59 18.13
N ILE A 78 -4.10 46.19 18.02
CA ILE A 78 -4.72 45.68 16.80
C ILE A 78 -5.85 46.66 16.44
N THR A 79 -5.72 47.37 15.32
CA THR A 79 -6.72 48.34 14.84
C THR A 79 -7.50 47.75 13.67
N ALA A 80 -8.81 47.58 13.84
CA ALA A 80 -9.71 47.07 12.80
C ALA A 80 -10.75 48.13 12.38
N ARG A 81 -11.29 47.99 11.17
CA ARG A 81 -12.36 48.83 10.63
C ARG A 81 -13.63 47.99 10.46
N GLY A 82 -14.63 48.25 11.31
CA GLY A 82 -15.84 47.44 11.44
C GLY A 82 -15.92 46.80 12.83
N GLN A 83 -17.10 46.30 13.21
CA GLN A 83 -17.25 45.54 14.46
C GLN A 83 -16.55 44.18 14.29
N VAL A 84 -15.68 43.83 15.24
CA VAL A 84 -14.94 42.57 15.26
C VAL A 84 -15.00 41.99 16.66
N THR A 85 -15.40 40.71 16.77
CA THR A 85 -15.41 39.96 18.02
C THR A 85 -14.21 39.01 18.03
N PRO A 86 -13.12 39.33 18.74
CA PRO A 86 -11.91 38.51 18.74
C PRO A 86 -12.11 37.22 19.53
N GLN A 87 -11.57 36.12 19.02
CA GLN A 87 -11.44 34.85 19.73
C GLN A 87 -9.96 34.62 20.07
N LEU A 88 -9.68 34.30 21.33
CA LEU A 88 -8.30 34.08 21.81
C LEU A 88 -8.07 32.61 22.12
N SER A 89 -6.93 32.09 21.68
CA SER A 89 -6.46 30.75 22.03
C SER A 89 -4.95 30.75 22.27
N THR A 90 -4.48 29.79 23.06
CA THR A 90 -3.04 29.55 23.31
C THR A 90 -2.63 28.20 22.75
N LEU A 91 -1.37 28.10 22.32
CA LEU A 91 -0.71 26.83 22.03
C LEU A 91 0.59 26.79 22.82
N ASP A 92 0.88 25.70 23.51
CA ASP A 92 2.04 25.62 24.41
C ASP A 92 3.30 25.04 23.75
N ALA A 93 3.18 24.40 22.58
CA ALA A 93 4.27 23.72 21.89
C ALA A 93 4.29 24.01 20.37
N PRO A 94 5.00 25.04 19.89
CA PRO A 94 5.70 26.09 20.65
C PRO A 94 4.73 27.14 21.22
N ALA A 95 5.15 27.80 22.31
CA ALA A 95 4.38 28.83 23.01
C ALA A 95 3.90 29.96 22.06
N ARG A 96 2.58 30.11 21.92
CA ARG A 96 1.92 31.10 21.06
C ARG A 96 0.62 31.59 21.68
N VAL A 97 0.33 32.88 21.49
CA VAL A 97 -1.02 33.44 21.66
C VAL A 97 -1.58 33.74 20.27
N VAL A 98 -2.80 33.28 20.01
CA VAL A 98 -3.48 33.41 18.72
C VAL A 98 -4.75 34.22 18.93
N VAL A 99 -4.89 35.31 18.18
CA VAL A 99 -6.09 36.15 18.13
C VAL A 99 -6.74 35.96 16.76
N ASP A 100 -7.87 35.26 16.73
CA ASP A 100 -8.66 35.04 15.53
C ASP A 100 -9.76 36.10 15.42
N LEU A 101 -9.78 36.78 14.27
CA LEU A 101 -10.72 37.84 13.93
C LEU A 101 -11.65 37.32 12.82
N PRO A 102 -12.79 36.70 13.17
CA PRO A 102 -13.73 36.18 12.18
C PRO A 102 -14.32 37.29 11.32
N ASN A 103 -14.72 36.95 10.09
CA ASN A 103 -15.30 37.89 9.12
C ASN A 103 -14.43 39.16 8.86
N THR A 104 -13.11 39.01 8.96
CA THR A 104 -12.13 40.11 8.87
C THR A 104 -11.09 39.82 7.81
N VAL A 105 -10.81 40.79 6.93
CA VAL A 105 -9.79 40.75 5.87
C VAL A 105 -8.52 41.46 6.33
N ALA A 106 -7.35 40.89 6.03
CA ALA A 106 -6.05 41.46 6.37
C ALA A 106 -5.66 42.59 5.39
N ALA A 107 -6.03 43.84 5.74
CA ALA A 107 -5.74 45.05 4.95
C ALA A 107 -4.45 45.78 5.37
N THR A 108 -3.62 45.15 6.22
CA THR A 108 -2.34 45.72 6.68
C THR A 108 -1.17 45.32 5.79
N SER A 109 -0.21 46.23 5.59
CA SER A 109 1.05 45.96 4.88
C SER A 109 2.07 45.22 5.74
N GLN A 110 1.93 45.23 7.08
CA GLN A 110 2.86 44.60 8.01
C GLN A 110 2.38 43.19 8.39
N ARG A 111 2.77 42.20 7.58
CA ARG A 111 2.40 40.78 7.82
C ARG A 111 3.28 40.05 8.85
N GLN A 112 4.47 40.56 9.13
CA GLN A 112 5.37 40.01 10.15
C GLN A 112 6.16 41.14 10.83
N ILE A 113 6.22 41.10 12.16
CA ILE A 113 6.91 42.07 13.02
C ILE A 113 7.82 41.27 13.96
N SER A 114 9.13 41.39 13.81
CA SER A 114 10.10 40.79 14.74
C SER A 114 10.22 41.68 15.99
N VAL A 115 9.97 41.11 17.18
CA VAL A 115 10.01 41.87 18.45
C VAL A 115 11.29 41.56 19.22
N GLY A 116 11.67 40.28 19.29
CA GLY A 116 12.99 39.80 19.71
C GLY A 116 13.38 40.04 21.18
N ASN A 117 12.46 40.51 22.02
CA ASN A 117 12.73 40.91 23.39
C ASN A 117 11.51 40.67 24.30
N ASP A 118 11.70 40.75 25.62
CA ASP A 118 10.62 40.71 26.61
C ASP A 118 9.68 39.51 26.43
N GLY A 119 10.25 38.32 26.20
CA GLY A 119 9.50 37.06 26.04
C GLY A 119 8.73 36.90 24.72
N VAL A 120 8.70 37.92 23.84
CA VAL A 120 8.00 37.89 22.55
C VAL A 120 9.00 37.77 21.39
N LYS A 121 8.91 36.67 20.62
CA LYS A 121 9.77 36.42 19.46
C LYS A 121 9.33 37.29 18.27
N GLY A 122 8.03 37.32 17.97
CA GLY A 122 7.47 38.16 16.92
C GLY A 122 5.96 37.99 16.74
N VAL A 123 5.36 38.89 15.98
CA VAL A 123 3.92 38.88 15.63
C VAL A 123 3.78 38.62 14.13
N ARG A 124 2.84 37.75 13.75
CA ARG A 124 2.51 37.40 12.36
C ARG A 124 1.03 37.60 12.10
N VAL A 125 0.68 38.06 10.91
CA VAL A 125 -0.70 38.21 10.47
C VAL A 125 -0.93 37.32 9.24
N GLY A 126 -1.79 36.32 9.40
CA GLY A 126 -2.28 35.46 8.33
C GLY A 126 -3.77 35.70 8.08
N MET A 127 -4.25 35.31 6.91
CA MET A 127 -5.67 35.22 6.57
C MET A 127 -5.90 33.82 6.03
N ASP A 128 -6.98 33.17 6.44
CA ASP A 128 -7.37 31.89 5.85
C ASP A 128 -8.00 32.07 4.46
N GLY A 129 -8.09 30.97 3.71
CA GLY A 129 -8.71 30.95 2.38
C GLY A 129 -10.22 30.71 2.41
N HIS A 130 -10.86 30.82 3.57
CA HIS A 130 -12.26 30.47 3.76
C HIS A 130 -13.19 31.67 3.49
N THR A 131 -14.45 31.37 3.18
CA THR A 131 -15.52 32.36 3.01
C THR A 131 -16.62 32.08 4.03
N PRO A 132 -16.88 32.96 5.01
CA PRO A 132 -16.25 34.27 5.24
C PRO A 132 -14.79 34.18 5.75
N PRO A 133 -13.94 35.17 5.44
CA PRO A 133 -12.52 35.15 5.79
C PRO A 133 -12.28 35.44 7.27
N THR A 134 -11.29 34.77 7.86
CA THR A 134 -10.80 34.97 9.22
C THR A 134 -9.36 35.45 9.18
N THR A 135 -9.09 36.60 9.80
CA THR A 135 -7.71 37.09 9.96
C THR A 135 -7.15 36.61 11.29
N ARG A 136 -6.04 35.88 11.26
CA ARG A 136 -5.37 35.30 12.41
C ARG A 136 -4.10 36.09 12.73
N VAL A 137 -4.03 36.67 13.93
CA VAL A 137 -2.82 37.31 14.47
C VAL A 137 -2.15 36.35 15.45
N VAL A 138 -0.95 35.86 15.11
CA VAL A 138 -0.16 34.93 15.94
C VAL A 138 0.99 35.69 16.58
N ILE A 139 1.06 35.66 17.90
CA ILE A 139 2.22 36.11 18.68
C ILE A 139 3.05 34.87 19.02
N ASP A 140 4.24 34.73 18.43
CA ASP A 140 5.24 33.71 18.81
C ASP A 140 5.91 34.16 20.12
N LEU A 141 5.84 33.33 21.17
CA LEU A 141 6.43 33.58 22.50
C LEU A 141 7.65 32.68 22.77
N VAL A 142 8.46 33.07 23.75
CA VAL A 142 9.58 32.28 24.27
C VAL A 142 9.13 31.30 25.36
N GLN A 143 8.15 31.69 26.17
CA GLN A 143 7.47 30.87 27.18
C GLN A 143 6.01 31.31 27.31
N ALA A 144 5.14 30.45 27.86
CA ALA A 144 3.77 30.83 28.18
C ALA A 144 3.73 31.99 29.20
N CYS A 145 2.88 32.98 28.97
CA CYS A 145 2.72 34.16 29.82
C CYS A 145 1.24 34.46 30.06
N ARG A 146 0.92 35.15 31.16
CA ARG A 146 -0.43 35.68 31.38
C ARG A 146 -0.69 36.83 30.39
N TYR A 147 -1.92 36.93 29.90
CA TYR A 147 -2.34 37.98 28.99
C TYR A 147 -3.72 38.52 29.36
N GLU A 148 -3.95 39.78 29.03
CA GLU A 148 -5.24 40.46 29.22
C GLU A 148 -5.62 41.15 27.91
N LEU A 149 -6.85 40.93 27.43
CA LEU A 149 -7.38 41.64 26.27
C LEU A 149 -8.24 42.81 26.77
N VAL A 150 -7.75 44.03 26.56
CA VAL A 150 -8.48 45.26 26.88
C VAL A 150 -9.09 45.81 25.58
N PRO A 151 -10.43 45.87 25.46
CA PRO A 151 -11.07 46.57 24.35
C PRO A 151 -10.85 48.09 24.53
N GLY A 152 -10.24 48.72 23.53
CA GLY A 152 -10.11 50.17 23.44
C GLY A 152 -11.26 50.79 22.66
N GLY A 153 -11.40 52.11 22.76
CA GLY A 153 -12.28 52.87 21.87
C GLY A 153 -11.92 52.69 20.39
N ASP A 154 -12.86 53.01 19.51
CA ASP A 154 -12.67 53.10 18.05
C ASP A 154 -12.19 51.82 17.33
N ASN A 155 -12.68 50.64 17.75
CA ASN A 155 -12.30 49.32 17.22
C ASN A 155 -10.79 49.01 17.34
N LYS A 156 -10.15 49.54 18.39
CA LYS A 156 -8.80 49.19 18.81
C LYS A 156 -8.86 48.08 19.87
N LEU A 157 -8.14 46.99 19.65
CA LEU A 157 -7.99 45.91 20.62
C LEU A 157 -6.54 45.92 21.15
N THR A 158 -6.35 46.00 22.46
CA THR A 158 -5.01 45.99 23.07
C THR A 158 -4.82 44.70 23.87
N LEU A 159 -3.92 43.84 23.41
CA LEU A 159 -3.49 42.64 24.11
C LEU A 159 -2.26 42.95 24.96
N LYS A 160 -2.41 42.97 26.28
CA LYS A 160 -1.29 43.11 27.24
C LYS A 160 -0.69 41.75 27.54
N LEU A 161 0.65 41.63 27.49
CA LEU A 161 1.39 40.40 27.77
C LEU A 161 2.24 40.59 29.03
N HIS A 162 1.89 39.89 30.11
CA HIS A 162 2.62 39.95 31.38
C HIS A 162 3.75 38.92 31.40
N THR A 163 4.93 39.34 30.95
CA THR A 163 6.13 38.52 30.88
C THR A 163 6.97 38.64 32.15
N ALA A 164 7.62 37.54 32.56
CA ALA A 164 8.17 37.34 33.90
C ALA A 164 9.11 38.43 34.44
N THR A 165 9.78 39.20 33.56
CA THR A 165 10.62 40.35 33.92
C THR A 165 9.88 41.41 34.75
N SER A 166 8.57 41.60 34.55
CA SER A 166 7.78 42.61 35.27
C SER A 166 7.28 42.16 36.65
N ALA A 167 7.40 40.88 37.00
CA ALA A 167 6.88 40.33 38.26
C ALA A 167 7.80 40.57 39.48
N ALA A 168 9.01 41.11 39.27
CA ALA A 168 10.06 41.19 40.29
C ALA A 168 10.11 42.53 41.08
N LYS A 169 9.19 43.47 40.84
CA LYS A 169 9.23 44.83 41.44
C LYS A 169 8.04 45.17 42.36
N ALA A 170 7.50 44.19 43.08
CA ALA A 170 6.38 44.41 44.00
C ALA A 170 6.35 43.46 45.23
N ILE A 171 7.41 43.43 46.05
CA ILE A 171 7.37 42.78 47.39
C ILE A 171 8.08 43.65 48.45
N ALA A 172 7.31 44.39 49.25
CA ALA A 172 7.62 44.82 50.62
C ALA A 172 6.39 45.54 51.23
N LYS A 173 5.52 44.87 52.01
CA LYS A 173 5.53 44.68 53.49
C LYS A 173 4.47 45.61 54.18
N PRO A 174 4.06 45.44 55.46
CA PRO A 174 2.93 44.58 55.83
C PRO A 174 1.85 45.23 56.75
N LEU A 175 0.89 44.39 57.19
CA LEU A 175 0.16 44.38 58.49
C LEU A 175 -1.28 44.96 58.60
N ALA A 176 -2.17 44.04 59.03
CA ALA A 176 -3.29 44.21 59.99
C ALA A 176 -4.61 44.96 59.64
N SER A 177 -5.68 44.45 60.29
CA SER A 177 -6.91 45.13 60.78
C SER A 177 -8.27 44.88 60.08
N ALA A 178 -9.15 44.20 60.84
CA ALA A 178 -10.60 44.41 61.02
C ALA A 178 -11.67 44.03 59.94
N ALA A 179 -12.69 43.32 60.43
CA ALA A 179 -14.02 43.09 59.83
C ALA A 179 -15.03 44.19 60.33
N PRO A 180 -16.35 44.28 59.97
CA PRO A 180 -17.32 43.15 59.98
C PRO A 180 -18.60 43.19 59.07
N LYS A 181 -19.32 42.04 59.07
CA LYS A 181 -20.80 41.79 59.05
C LYS A 181 -21.76 42.10 57.87
N ALA A 182 -22.57 41.05 57.57
CA ALA A 182 -23.99 41.02 57.11
C ALA A 182 -24.33 41.51 55.67
N ALA A 183 -25.22 40.87 54.87
CA ALA A 183 -26.03 39.63 54.96
C ALA A 183 -26.22 39.06 53.52
N ALA A 184 -26.96 37.98 53.17
CA ALA A 184 -27.88 37.04 53.85
C ALA A 184 -27.78 35.63 53.17
N ALA A 185 -28.12 34.49 53.81
CA ALA A 185 -29.41 33.78 53.88
C ALA A 185 -30.04 33.39 52.50
N LEU A 186 -30.41 32.14 52.16
CA LEU A 186 -30.35 30.79 52.77
C LEU A 186 -29.99 29.76 51.63
N THR A 187 -29.82 28.44 51.74
CA THR A 187 -30.14 27.36 52.72
C THR A 187 -29.11 26.22 52.66
N VAL A 188 -28.90 25.50 53.78
CA VAL A 188 -28.24 24.17 53.91
C VAL A 188 -29.01 23.45 55.03
N PRO A 189 -29.26 22.11 55.02
CA PRO A 189 -28.36 21.14 55.70
C PRO A 189 -28.47 19.66 55.17
N PRO A 190 -27.84 18.62 55.79
CA PRO A 190 -26.39 18.49 55.95
C PRO A 190 -25.78 17.05 55.78
N ALA A 191 -24.46 17.05 55.56
CA ALA A 191 -23.39 16.14 56.04
C ALA A 191 -23.61 14.75 56.70
N VAL A 192 -22.75 13.79 56.29
CA VAL A 192 -21.96 12.82 57.11
C VAL A 192 -20.63 12.61 56.33
N ALA A 193 -19.39 12.94 56.76
CA ALA A 193 -18.58 12.72 57.97
C ALA A 193 -17.63 11.48 57.93
N LYS A 194 -16.33 11.76 57.67
CA LYS A 194 -15.08 11.12 58.17
C LYS A 194 -14.81 9.60 57.99
N LYS A 195 -13.61 9.27 57.45
CA LYS A 195 -12.52 8.62 58.23
C LYS A 195 -11.13 8.71 57.56
N GLU A 196 -10.09 8.88 58.36
CA GLU A 196 -8.66 8.81 58.00
C GLU A 196 -8.08 7.40 58.15
N VAL A 197 -6.97 7.08 57.46
CA VAL A 197 -5.84 6.27 58.01
C VAL A 197 -4.47 6.71 57.42
N THR A 198 -3.71 7.43 58.25
CA THR A 198 -2.25 7.63 58.41
C THR A 198 -1.35 6.40 58.11
N ALA A 199 -0.02 6.43 57.81
CA ALA A 199 0.94 7.37 57.20
C ALA A 199 2.35 6.67 57.10
N SER A 200 3.35 7.37 56.54
CA SER A 200 4.82 7.19 56.76
C SER A 200 5.56 5.95 56.20
N GLN A 201 6.90 5.95 55.95
CA GLN A 201 7.92 6.99 55.67
C GLN A 201 9.30 6.31 55.40
N LEU A 202 10.28 7.10 54.92
CA LEU A 202 11.76 6.93 54.93
C LEU A 202 12.48 6.25 53.73
N ALA A 203 13.53 6.97 53.31
CA ALA A 203 14.73 6.50 52.61
C ALA A 203 15.97 6.81 53.49
N PRO A 204 17.18 6.34 53.12
CA PRO A 204 18.34 7.24 53.22
C PRO A 204 19.41 7.10 52.10
N THR A 205 19.96 8.26 51.69
CA THR A 205 21.39 8.69 51.71
C THR A 205 22.52 7.64 51.88
N ALA A 206 23.76 7.75 51.37
CA ALA A 206 24.43 8.39 50.20
C ALA A 206 25.96 8.10 50.31
N ALA A 207 26.74 8.06 49.21
CA ALA A 207 28.22 8.20 49.25
C ALA A 207 28.88 8.45 47.86
N ALA A 208 29.92 9.28 47.84
CA ALA A 208 30.96 9.52 46.81
C ALA A 208 32.20 10.11 47.57
N PRO A 209 33.31 10.61 46.97
CA PRO A 209 33.81 10.60 45.57
C PRO A 209 35.32 10.23 45.44
N VAL A 210 35.89 10.11 44.21
CA VAL A 210 37.33 10.44 43.93
C VAL A 210 37.59 10.88 42.46
N GLU A 211 38.18 12.09 42.32
CA GLU A 211 39.08 12.68 41.30
C GLU A 211 38.82 12.82 39.77
N ASP A 212 39.32 13.98 39.30
CA ASP A 212 39.40 14.51 37.93
C ASP A 212 40.48 13.88 37.03
N LYS A 213 40.27 13.95 35.71
CA LYS A 213 41.27 14.59 34.82
C LYS A 213 40.70 15.15 33.52
N LYS A 214 41.02 16.42 33.25
CA LYS A 214 40.71 17.15 32.01
C LYS A 214 41.41 16.53 30.79
N SER A 215 40.71 16.55 29.64
CA SER A 215 41.27 17.12 28.42
C SER A 215 40.16 17.82 27.63
N SER A 216 40.53 18.79 26.80
CA SER A 216 39.60 19.79 26.23
C SER A 216 40.07 20.21 24.83
N GLN A 217 39.11 20.62 23.98
CA GLN A 217 39.32 21.25 22.65
C GLN A 217 39.84 20.27 21.58
N SER A 218 39.58 20.43 20.28
CA SER A 218 38.95 21.54 19.54
C SER A 218 38.26 21.06 18.24
N ALA A 219 37.43 21.93 17.65
CA ALA A 219 36.72 21.67 16.40
C ALA A 219 37.55 21.92 15.12
N SER A 220 37.15 21.28 14.02
CA SER A 220 37.27 21.74 12.62
C SER A 220 36.08 21.11 11.86
N THR A 221 35.12 21.84 11.30
CA THR A 221 35.13 22.73 10.12
C THR A 221 35.21 21.98 8.79
N ALA A 222 34.03 21.85 8.17
CA ALA A 222 33.67 21.69 6.77
C ALA A 222 34.75 21.32 5.72
N THR A 223 34.43 20.30 4.91
CA THR A 223 34.81 20.23 3.49
C THR A 223 33.57 20.07 2.62
N ASP A 224 33.50 20.92 1.61
CA ASP A 224 32.43 21.03 0.62
C ASP A 224 32.44 19.83 -0.35
N PHE A 225 31.27 19.32 -0.76
CA PHE A 225 31.17 18.26 -1.76
C PHE A 225 30.31 18.70 -2.95
N VAL A 226 31.02 19.00 -4.04
CA VAL A 226 30.44 19.46 -5.31
C VAL A 226 29.69 18.32 -6.00
N PHE A 227 28.40 18.52 -6.29
CA PHE A 227 27.64 17.66 -7.19
C PHE A 227 28.11 17.86 -8.63
N VAL A 228 28.56 16.78 -9.28
CA VAL A 228 28.85 16.74 -10.72
C VAL A 228 27.82 15.84 -11.40
N GLU A 229 26.98 16.42 -12.26
CA GLU A 229 26.00 15.66 -13.05
C GLU A 229 26.67 15.01 -14.28
N PRO A 230 26.53 13.69 -14.50
CA PRO A 230 27.04 13.05 -15.71
C PRO A 230 26.12 13.36 -16.91
N SER A 231 26.57 14.25 -17.79
CA SER A 231 25.92 14.53 -19.07
C SER A 231 26.11 13.38 -20.06
N TYR A 232 25.03 12.68 -20.41
CA TYR A 232 25.05 11.64 -21.44
C TYR A 232 24.74 12.23 -22.82
N LYS A 233 25.72 12.16 -23.74
CA LYS A 233 25.49 12.40 -25.17
C LYS A 233 25.26 11.06 -25.87
N PRO A 234 24.15 10.85 -26.60
CA PRO A 234 24.01 9.69 -27.46
C PRO A 234 25.05 9.76 -28.59
N LYS A 235 25.71 8.63 -28.84
CA LYS A 235 26.72 8.48 -29.89
C LYS A 235 26.02 8.15 -31.22
N ASP A 236 26.34 8.89 -32.27
CA ASP A 236 25.89 8.58 -33.63
C ASP A 236 26.35 7.18 -34.06
N ALA A 237 25.44 6.44 -34.69
CA ALA A 237 25.71 5.19 -35.39
C ALA A 237 25.09 5.28 -36.80
N THR A 238 25.90 5.67 -37.77
CA THR A 238 25.57 5.58 -39.20
C THR A 238 26.03 4.24 -39.77
N ALA A 239 25.29 3.78 -40.78
CA ALA A 239 25.61 2.68 -41.71
C ALA A 239 25.54 1.23 -41.17
N ALA A 240 24.35 0.64 -41.29
CA ALA A 240 24.18 -0.60 -42.06
C ALA A 240 22.80 -0.56 -42.75
N GLU A 241 22.77 -0.78 -44.06
CA GLU A 241 21.56 -1.04 -44.86
C GLU A 241 21.07 -2.49 -44.53
N GLU A 242 19.87 -2.99 -44.83
CA GLU A 242 18.95 -2.67 -45.91
C GLU A 242 17.57 -3.31 -45.61
N ASN A 243 16.46 -2.55 -45.59
CA ASN A 243 15.12 -3.02 -46.03
C ASN A 243 14.04 -1.92 -45.86
N LYS A 244 13.24 -1.69 -46.91
CA LYS A 244 12.07 -0.80 -46.89
C LYS A 244 10.79 -1.59 -46.66
N ALA A 245 10.10 -1.34 -45.56
CA ALA A 245 8.67 -1.61 -45.40
C ALA A 245 8.00 -0.45 -44.65
N ALA A 246 6.81 -0.04 -45.08
CA ALA A 246 6.18 1.20 -44.64
C ALA A 246 5.60 1.13 -43.23
N VAL A 247 5.74 2.22 -42.47
CA VAL A 247 5.05 2.44 -41.19
C VAL A 247 3.57 2.70 -41.48
N ILE A 248 2.68 1.93 -40.83
CA ILE A 248 1.22 2.11 -40.89
C ILE A 248 0.71 2.40 -39.48
N GLU A 249 -0.07 3.47 -39.34
CA GLU A 249 -0.67 3.96 -38.09
C GLU A 249 -1.52 2.88 -37.37
N PRO A 250 -1.46 2.78 -36.02
CA PRO A 250 -2.17 1.75 -35.26
C PRO A 250 -3.70 1.87 -35.30
N SER A 251 -4.23 3.04 -35.67
CA SER A 251 -5.68 3.30 -35.79
C SER A 251 -6.37 2.47 -36.88
N ALA A 252 -5.66 2.11 -37.96
CA ALA A 252 -6.23 1.32 -39.06
C ALA A 252 -6.47 -0.16 -38.66
N ARG A 253 -5.71 -0.69 -37.70
CA ARG A 253 -5.76 -2.11 -37.30
C ARG A 253 -6.99 -2.44 -36.45
N ALA A 254 -7.49 -1.48 -35.67
CA ALA A 254 -8.68 -1.64 -34.84
C ALA A 254 -9.96 -1.73 -35.70
N ILE A 255 -10.05 -0.92 -36.77
CA ILE A 255 -11.23 -0.89 -37.66
C ILE A 255 -11.32 -2.17 -38.50
N ALA A 256 -10.19 -2.72 -38.94
CA ALA A 256 -10.14 -4.00 -39.66
C ALA A 256 -10.50 -5.23 -38.80
N ALA A 257 -10.37 -5.14 -37.46
CA ALA A 257 -10.78 -6.20 -36.54
C ALA A 257 -12.29 -6.20 -36.27
N ALA A 258 -12.93 -5.03 -36.23
CA ALA A 258 -14.37 -4.88 -36.00
C ALA A 258 -15.23 -5.47 -37.14
N GLY A 259 -14.73 -5.47 -38.38
CA GLY A 259 -15.45 -5.97 -39.56
C GLY A 259 -15.59 -7.50 -39.65
N LYS A 260 -14.93 -8.29 -38.80
CA LYS A 260 -14.90 -9.77 -38.89
C LYS A 260 -15.90 -10.51 -38.01
N PHE A 261 -16.78 -9.81 -37.30
CA PHE A 261 -17.75 -10.39 -36.37
C PHE A 261 -19.23 -10.09 -36.72
N ALA A 262 -19.50 -9.54 -37.92
CA ALA A 262 -20.83 -9.06 -38.30
C ALA A 262 -21.71 -10.06 -39.08
N ASP A 263 -21.18 -11.20 -39.53
CA ASP A 263 -21.92 -12.19 -40.33
C ASP A 263 -21.94 -13.59 -39.68
N LYS A 264 -22.97 -13.84 -38.85
CA LYS A 264 -23.56 -15.16 -38.62
C LYS A 264 -24.90 -15.02 -37.87
N PRO A 265 -26.01 -15.57 -38.39
CA PRO A 265 -27.34 -15.40 -37.80
C PRO A 265 -27.58 -16.30 -36.57
N GLU A 266 -28.56 -15.89 -35.78
CA GLU A 266 -28.92 -16.49 -34.49
C GLU A 266 -29.65 -17.83 -34.64
N GLY A 267 -29.40 -18.77 -33.73
CA GLY A 267 -30.10 -20.05 -33.66
C GLY A 267 -29.59 -20.93 -32.51
N ASN A 268 -30.40 -21.06 -31.46
CA ASN A 268 -30.15 -21.81 -30.21
C ASN A 268 -28.94 -21.36 -29.38
N LEU A 269 -29.21 -20.72 -28.24
CA LEU A 269 -28.80 -21.23 -26.91
C LEU A 269 -29.58 -20.47 -25.81
N LEU A 270 -30.63 -21.11 -25.29
CA LEU A 270 -31.25 -20.79 -24.01
C LEU A 270 -31.27 -22.08 -23.18
N PRO A 271 -31.04 -21.99 -21.85
CA PRO A 271 -31.98 -22.62 -20.93
C PRO A 271 -32.34 -21.75 -19.71
N THR A 272 -33.51 -22.04 -19.16
CA THR A 272 -34.17 -21.35 -18.03
C THR A 272 -33.85 -21.99 -16.65
N PRO A 273 -34.14 -21.31 -15.52
CA PRO A 273 -33.73 -21.74 -14.17
C PRO A 273 -34.86 -22.33 -13.28
N SER A 274 -34.50 -22.78 -12.06
CA SER A 274 -35.34 -23.10 -10.87
C SER A 274 -35.91 -24.55 -10.81
N ALA A 275 -36.11 -25.21 -9.65
CA ALA A 275 -35.86 -24.87 -8.23
C ALA A 275 -35.84 -26.12 -7.30
N SER A 276 -35.31 -25.93 -6.07
CA SER A 276 -35.62 -26.60 -4.78
C SER A 276 -35.58 -28.14 -4.62
N MET A 277 -34.79 -28.63 -3.64
CA MET A 277 -35.26 -29.48 -2.51
C MET A 277 -34.19 -29.73 -1.42
N GLN A 278 -34.66 -30.04 -0.21
CA GLN A 278 -33.94 -30.51 0.98
C GLN A 278 -34.95 -31.34 1.82
N PRO A 279 -34.55 -32.30 2.71
CA PRO A 279 -33.23 -32.93 2.87
C PRO A 279 -33.26 -34.49 3.06
N GLN A 280 -32.06 -35.08 3.21
CA GLN A 280 -31.71 -36.19 4.14
C GLN A 280 -31.92 -37.67 3.75
N ALA A 281 -30.81 -38.38 3.43
CA ALA A 281 -30.26 -39.47 4.27
C ALA A 281 -28.89 -40.02 3.78
N ALA A 282 -28.03 -40.38 4.76
CA ALA A 282 -26.94 -41.37 4.75
C ALA A 282 -25.67 -41.26 3.84
N GLN A 283 -24.53 -41.07 4.55
CA GLN A 283 -23.25 -41.82 4.43
C GLN A 283 -22.26 -41.57 3.26
N ALA A 284 -21.32 -40.66 3.55
CA ALA A 284 -19.85 -40.84 3.53
C ALA A 284 -19.14 -41.54 2.36
N ALA A 285 -18.41 -40.72 1.58
CA ALA A 285 -16.97 -40.78 1.24
C ALA A 285 -16.25 -42.16 1.07
N ALA A 286 -15.35 -42.35 0.09
CA ALA A 286 -14.64 -41.40 -0.77
C ALA A 286 -14.31 -42.00 -2.15
N SER A 287 -14.08 -41.13 -3.14
CA SER A 287 -13.67 -41.48 -4.50
C SER A 287 -12.18 -41.22 -4.74
N SER A 288 -11.55 -42.09 -5.55
CA SER A 288 -10.22 -41.86 -6.14
C SER A 288 -10.35 -41.51 -7.62
N ALA A 289 -9.57 -40.54 -8.08
CA ALA A 289 -9.52 -40.13 -9.48
C ALA A 289 -8.44 -40.89 -10.25
N SER A 290 -8.70 -41.16 -11.54
CA SER A 290 -7.79 -41.78 -12.48
C SER A 290 -7.34 -40.77 -13.54
N GLN A 291 -6.10 -40.88 -14.01
CA GLN A 291 -5.55 -40.30 -15.26
C GLN A 291 -4.27 -41.10 -15.65
N PRO A 292 -3.90 -41.15 -16.94
CA PRO A 292 -3.83 -42.46 -17.59
C PRO A 292 -2.45 -42.86 -18.16
N ALA A 293 -2.38 -44.14 -18.51
CA ALA A 293 -1.22 -44.81 -19.09
C ALA A 293 -0.91 -44.38 -20.53
N VAL A 294 0.37 -44.10 -20.81
CA VAL A 294 1.11 -44.56 -22.01
C VAL A 294 2.61 -44.49 -21.71
N ASN A 295 3.20 -45.63 -21.35
CA ASN A 295 4.61 -46.03 -21.56
C ASN A 295 4.90 -47.43 -20.99
N MET A 296 4.17 -47.87 -19.95
CA MET A 296 4.32 -49.20 -19.35
C MET A 296 4.12 -50.38 -20.32
N ALA A 297 3.31 -50.23 -21.37
CA ALA A 297 2.97 -51.32 -22.28
C ALA A 297 4.15 -51.82 -23.14
N ALA A 298 5.23 -51.04 -23.29
CA ALA A 298 6.44 -51.45 -24.01
C ALA A 298 7.44 -52.18 -23.09
N GLU A 299 7.60 -51.73 -21.84
CA GLU A 299 8.47 -52.39 -20.86
C GLU A 299 7.83 -53.69 -20.30
N GLN A 300 6.50 -53.73 -20.17
CA GLN A 300 5.78 -54.95 -19.74
C GLN A 300 5.82 -56.09 -20.78
N LYS A 301 6.26 -55.84 -22.02
CA LYS A 301 6.53 -56.92 -23.00
C LYS A 301 8.00 -57.38 -23.02
N ALA A 302 8.91 -56.63 -22.41
CA ALA A 302 10.30 -57.04 -22.19
C ALA A 302 10.50 -57.82 -20.88
N GLN A 303 9.58 -57.69 -19.91
CA GLN A 303 9.54 -58.51 -18.69
C GLN A 303 8.61 -59.73 -18.79
N ALA A 304 7.90 -59.92 -19.90
CA ALA A 304 7.04 -61.08 -20.17
C ALA A 304 7.79 -62.36 -20.62
N GLN A 305 9.12 -62.39 -20.46
CA GLN A 305 9.97 -63.57 -20.68
C GLN A 305 10.81 -63.93 -19.44
N GLN A 306 10.24 -63.73 -18.25
CA GLN A 306 10.58 -64.50 -17.05
C GLN A 306 9.27 -64.95 -16.40
N ALA A 307 8.96 -66.24 -16.55
CA ALA A 307 7.82 -66.83 -15.86
C ALA A 307 8.06 -66.74 -14.34
N PRO A 308 7.09 -66.24 -13.54
CA PRO A 308 7.21 -66.28 -12.09
C PRO A 308 7.23 -67.75 -11.67
N ALA A 309 8.40 -68.23 -11.25
CA ALA A 309 8.53 -69.53 -10.63
C ALA A 309 7.64 -69.53 -9.37
N ILE A 310 6.67 -70.44 -9.31
CA ILE A 310 5.77 -70.60 -8.18
C ILE A 310 6.60 -71.20 -7.03
N THR A 311 7.31 -70.36 -6.28
CA THR A 311 8.06 -70.78 -5.10
C THR A 311 7.11 -71.00 -3.93
N GLY A 312 6.33 -72.07 -4.01
CA GLY A 312 6.00 -72.83 -2.81
C GLY A 312 7.29 -73.32 -2.13
N PRO A 313 7.23 -73.77 -0.86
CA PRO A 313 8.38 -74.36 -0.18
C PRO A 313 9.02 -75.43 -1.08
N LYS A 314 10.27 -75.20 -1.47
CA LYS A 314 11.01 -76.10 -2.36
C LYS A 314 11.50 -77.27 -1.51
N TYR A 315 10.67 -78.30 -1.38
CA TYR A 315 11.04 -79.52 -0.67
C TYR A 315 12.20 -80.19 -1.40
N THR A 316 13.33 -80.36 -0.71
CA THR A 316 14.57 -80.95 -1.27
C THR A 316 14.96 -82.27 -0.58
N GLY A 317 14.06 -82.85 0.21
CA GLY A 317 14.28 -84.14 0.87
C GLY A 317 14.27 -85.31 -0.11
N GLU A 318 14.97 -86.38 0.25
CA GLU A 318 14.89 -87.66 -0.44
C GLU A 318 13.43 -88.20 -0.43
N PRO A 319 12.92 -88.76 -1.54
CA PRO A 319 11.56 -89.27 -1.59
C PRO A 319 11.42 -90.54 -0.75
N ILE A 320 10.32 -90.62 0.01
CA ILE A 320 9.98 -91.75 0.86
C ILE A 320 8.62 -92.32 0.46
N SER A 321 8.53 -93.64 0.45
CA SER A 321 7.27 -94.38 0.26
C SER A 321 7.03 -95.24 1.50
N VAL A 322 6.02 -94.88 2.30
CA VAL A 322 5.77 -95.48 3.62
C VAL A 322 4.26 -95.54 3.88
N ASN A 323 3.78 -96.69 4.35
CA ASN A 323 2.40 -96.88 4.77
C ASN A 323 2.37 -97.11 6.28
N LEU A 324 1.92 -96.10 7.03
CA LEU A 324 1.81 -96.10 8.49
C LEU A 324 0.33 -96.05 8.87
N LYS A 325 -0.11 -96.98 9.73
CA LYS A 325 -1.46 -97.04 10.25
C LYS A 325 -1.41 -97.07 11.78
N ASP A 326 -2.03 -96.06 12.39
CA ASP A 326 -2.14 -95.89 13.85
C ASP A 326 -0.80 -95.92 14.60
N VAL A 327 0.21 -95.24 14.04
CA VAL A 327 1.59 -95.18 14.57
C VAL A 327 1.74 -93.93 15.46
N ASP A 328 2.42 -94.01 16.60
CA ASP A 328 2.71 -92.83 17.43
C ASP A 328 3.59 -91.84 16.63
N LEU A 329 3.26 -90.55 16.68
CA LEU A 329 4.06 -89.48 16.07
C LEU A 329 5.56 -89.57 16.43
N LYS A 330 5.90 -90.08 17.62
CA LYS A 330 7.30 -90.31 18.03
C LYS A 330 8.06 -91.27 17.12
N ASP A 331 7.42 -92.37 16.71
CA ASP A 331 8.04 -93.36 15.82
C ASP A 331 8.14 -92.83 14.38
N PHE A 332 7.17 -92.01 13.94
CA PHE A 332 7.29 -91.26 12.69
C PHE A 332 8.48 -90.28 12.71
N PHE A 333 8.63 -89.48 13.77
CA PHE A 333 9.78 -88.55 13.86
C PHE A 333 11.13 -89.25 13.99
N ARG A 334 11.17 -90.45 14.59
CA ARG A 334 12.35 -91.32 14.60
C ARG A 334 12.72 -91.81 13.19
N LEU A 335 11.72 -92.17 12.37
CA LEU A 335 11.94 -92.52 10.96
C LEU A 335 12.45 -91.30 10.16
N ILE A 336 11.91 -90.10 10.41
CA ILE A 336 12.41 -88.86 9.79
C ILE A 336 13.85 -88.56 10.22
N HIS A 337 14.25 -88.80 11.48
CA HIS A 337 15.66 -88.71 11.91
C HIS A 337 16.55 -89.67 11.11
N GLU A 338 16.15 -90.94 11.01
CA GLU A 338 16.94 -92.00 10.34
C GLU A 338 17.15 -91.74 8.85
N ILE A 339 16.18 -91.09 8.18
CA ILE A 339 16.24 -90.75 6.75
C ILE A 339 16.87 -89.37 6.49
N SER A 340 16.56 -88.35 7.29
CA SER A 340 17.06 -86.97 7.07
C SER A 340 18.46 -86.72 7.63
N GLY A 341 18.94 -87.56 8.55
CA GLY A 341 20.19 -87.35 9.28
C GLY A 341 20.17 -86.18 10.28
N LEU A 342 19.03 -85.51 10.45
CA LEU A 342 18.87 -84.40 11.39
C LEU A 342 18.57 -84.93 12.80
N ASN A 343 19.17 -84.30 13.82
CA ASN A 343 18.87 -84.64 15.21
C ASN A 343 17.48 -84.10 15.59
N VAL A 344 16.49 -84.98 15.73
CA VAL A 344 15.12 -84.57 16.07
C VAL A 344 14.90 -84.54 17.58
N VAL A 345 14.46 -83.40 18.10
CA VAL A 345 14.11 -83.22 19.52
C VAL A 345 12.62 -82.97 19.64
N LEU A 346 11.92 -83.86 20.35
CA LEU A 346 10.48 -83.80 20.55
C LEU A 346 10.13 -83.19 21.90
N ASP A 347 9.20 -82.24 21.92
CA ASP A 347 8.61 -81.74 23.15
C ASP A 347 7.72 -82.82 23.82
N PRO A 348 7.73 -82.97 25.17
CA PRO A 348 6.88 -83.95 25.87
C PRO A 348 5.37 -83.83 25.61
N ASN A 349 4.91 -82.70 25.10
CA ASN A 349 3.51 -82.45 24.74
C ASN A 349 3.14 -82.96 23.33
N VAL A 350 4.09 -83.42 22.52
CA VAL A 350 3.82 -84.05 21.21
C VAL A 350 3.19 -85.43 21.42
N LYS A 351 1.86 -85.51 21.24
CA LYS A 351 1.05 -86.72 21.40
C LYS A 351 -0.02 -86.77 20.30
N GLY A 352 -0.14 -87.92 19.64
CA GLY A 352 -1.13 -88.18 18.60
C GLY A 352 -0.77 -89.46 17.86
N THR A 353 -1.75 -90.12 17.25
CA THR A 353 -1.48 -91.22 16.31
C THR A 353 -1.60 -90.72 14.88
N LEU A 354 -0.70 -91.21 14.03
CA LEU A 354 -0.61 -90.87 12.63
C LEU A 354 -1.03 -92.08 11.79
N THR A 355 -1.98 -91.85 10.89
CA THR A 355 -2.26 -92.75 9.78
C THR A 355 -1.97 -91.98 8.50
N ILE A 356 -0.93 -92.39 7.77
CA ILE A 356 -0.49 -91.74 6.53
C ILE A 356 0.02 -92.79 5.55
N VAL A 357 -0.35 -92.60 4.28
CA VAL A 357 0.21 -93.36 3.16
C VAL A 357 0.93 -92.35 2.28
N LEU A 358 2.23 -92.59 2.07
CA LEU A 358 3.13 -91.78 1.27
C LEU A 358 3.64 -92.66 0.13
N ASP A 359 3.51 -92.18 -1.10
CA ASP A 359 4.04 -92.80 -2.32
C ASP A 359 4.91 -91.75 -3.03
N ASP A 360 6.23 -91.96 -3.07
CA ASP A 360 7.22 -91.09 -3.75
C ASP A 360 7.19 -89.61 -3.30
N VAL A 361 7.04 -89.36 -1.99
CA VAL A 361 6.92 -88.00 -1.43
C VAL A 361 8.22 -87.58 -0.73
N PRO A 362 8.81 -86.41 -1.02
CA PRO A 362 9.96 -85.88 -0.28
C PRO A 362 9.72 -85.83 1.23
N TRP A 363 10.67 -86.34 2.04
CA TRP A 363 10.46 -86.42 3.50
C TRP A 363 10.16 -85.07 4.17
N ASP A 364 10.70 -83.97 3.65
CA ASP A 364 10.45 -82.59 4.14
C ASP A 364 9.00 -82.14 3.87
N GLN A 365 8.40 -82.61 2.77
CA GLN A 365 6.99 -82.38 2.45
C GLN A 365 6.09 -83.23 3.34
N ALA A 366 6.43 -84.50 3.54
CA ALA A 366 5.71 -85.39 4.46
C ALA A 366 5.73 -84.85 5.89
N LEU A 367 6.88 -84.34 6.35
CA LEU A 367 7.05 -83.68 7.63
C LEU A 367 6.13 -82.46 7.77
N ASP A 368 6.13 -81.53 6.81
CA ASP A 368 5.30 -80.32 6.85
C ASP A 368 3.78 -80.64 6.87
N ILE A 369 3.36 -81.68 6.13
CA ILE A 369 1.97 -82.18 6.16
C ILE A 369 1.59 -82.71 7.56
N VAL A 370 2.44 -83.55 8.16
CA VAL A 370 2.19 -84.14 9.48
C VAL A 370 2.19 -83.08 10.58
N LEU A 371 3.09 -82.10 10.50
CA LEU A 371 3.14 -80.98 11.44
C LEU A 371 1.85 -80.14 11.38
N LYS A 372 1.40 -79.76 10.18
CA LYS A 372 0.18 -78.97 9.97
C LYS A 372 -1.10 -79.68 10.42
N ASN A 373 -1.17 -81.02 10.30
CA ASN A 373 -2.37 -81.78 10.69
C ASN A 373 -2.50 -81.98 12.21
N ASN A 374 -1.45 -81.71 12.99
CA ASN A 374 -1.40 -81.95 14.44
C ASN A 374 -1.09 -80.67 15.25
N ASP A 375 -1.24 -79.48 14.65
CA ASP A 375 -0.88 -78.18 15.25
C ASP A 375 0.54 -78.12 15.85
N LEU A 376 1.47 -78.82 15.18
CA LEU A 376 2.88 -78.84 15.52
C LEU A 376 3.64 -77.86 14.62
N ALA A 377 4.70 -77.29 15.16
CA ALA A 377 5.64 -76.44 14.44
C ALA A 377 7.08 -76.95 14.62
N ARG A 378 7.89 -76.69 13.59
CA ARG A 378 9.33 -76.97 13.61
C ARG A 378 10.14 -75.70 13.84
N GLN A 379 11.17 -75.80 14.66
CA GLN A 379 12.24 -74.81 14.79
C GLN A 379 13.55 -75.52 14.43
N LEU A 380 14.18 -75.09 13.33
CA LEU A 380 15.46 -75.63 12.88
C LEU A 380 16.59 -74.77 13.45
N GLU A 381 17.41 -75.35 14.32
CA GLU A 381 18.59 -74.70 14.90
C GLU A 381 19.84 -75.45 14.45
N GLY A 382 20.37 -75.04 13.30
CA GLY A 382 21.51 -75.70 12.66
C GLY A 382 21.19 -77.15 12.28
N ASN A 383 21.81 -78.11 12.98
CA ASN A 383 21.65 -79.56 12.76
C ASN A 383 20.60 -80.22 13.69
N VAL A 384 19.85 -79.42 14.45
CA VAL A 384 18.81 -79.89 15.37
C VAL A 384 17.44 -79.41 14.88
N LEU A 385 16.53 -80.36 14.69
CA LEU A 385 15.13 -80.13 14.35
C LEU A 385 14.29 -80.28 15.63
N ARG A 386 13.92 -79.16 16.26
CA ARG A 386 13.00 -79.18 17.40
C ARG A 386 11.56 -79.19 16.89
N VAL A 387 10.77 -80.15 17.33
CA VAL A 387 9.33 -80.24 17.05
C VAL A 387 8.55 -80.08 18.36
N ALA A 388 7.65 -79.10 18.37
CA ALA A 388 6.81 -78.77 19.52
C ALA A 388 5.44 -78.26 19.03
N THR A 389 4.50 -78.04 19.94
CA THR A 389 3.19 -77.46 19.56
C THR A 389 3.35 -75.99 19.17
N VAL A 390 2.48 -75.49 18.27
CA VAL A 390 2.48 -74.07 17.88
C VAL A 390 2.36 -73.15 19.10
N GLU A 391 1.58 -73.53 20.11
CA GLU A 391 1.42 -72.75 21.34
C GLU A 391 2.70 -72.63 22.18
N THR A 392 3.49 -73.70 22.33
CA THR A 392 4.69 -73.67 23.18
C THR A 392 5.79 -72.83 22.53
N LEU A 393 6.02 -73.00 21.22
CA LEU A 393 6.96 -72.15 20.48
C LEU A 393 6.50 -70.70 20.44
N ARG A 394 5.19 -70.43 20.31
CA ARG A 394 4.64 -69.07 20.39
C ARG A 394 4.88 -68.46 21.77
N LYS A 395 4.61 -69.18 22.86
CA LYS A 395 4.86 -68.71 24.24
C LYS A 395 6.35 -68.47 24.50
N GLU A 396 7.24 -69.34 24.01
CA GLU A 396 8.70 -69.12 24.12
C GLU A 396 9.21 -67.97 23.24
N ALA A 397 8.61 -67.72 22.08
CA ALA A 397 8.96 -66.59 21.22
C ALA A 397 8.42 -65.26 21.77
N GLU A 398 7.21 -65.26 22.35
CA GLU A 398 6.66 -64.13 23.10
C GLU A 398 7.47 -63.87 24.38
N ALA A 399 7.88 -64.91 25.11
CA ALA A 399 8.77 -64.79 26.27
C ALA A 399 10.14 -64.21 25.88
N ARG A 400 10.81 -64.73 24.84
CA ARG A 400 12.07 -64.15 24.34
C ARG A 400 11.94 -62.70 23.87
N ARG A 401 10.82 -62.33 23.24
CA ARG A 401 10.54 -60.93 22.90
C ARG A 401 10.32 -60.08 24.15
N ALA A 402 9.55 -60.57 25.11
CA ALA A 402 9.33 -59.89 26.39
C ALA A 402 10.64 -59.77 27.22
N GLU A 403 11.55 -60.73 27.13
CA GLU A 403 12.90 -60.67 27.71
C GLU A 403 13.75 -59.61 26.99
N GLN A 404 13.79 -59.60 25.65
CA GLN A 404 14.50 -58.57 24.88
C GLN A 404 13.91 -57.15 25.09
N GLU A 405 12.59 -57.04 25.21
CA GLU A 405 11.89 -55.82 25.59
C GLU A 405 12.21 -55.43 27.04
N ALA A 406 12.27 -56.38 27.98
CA ALA A 406 12.65 -56.14 29.37
C ALA A 406 14.12 -55.70 29.50
N GLU A 407 15.05 -56.27 28.72
CA GLU A 407 16.44 -55.83 28.65
C GLU A 407 16.55 -54.40 28.08
N ALA A 408 15.79 -54.07 27.03
CA ALA A 408 15.70 -52.71 26.50
C ALA A 408 15.03 -51.71 27.48
N LEU A 409 14.14 -52.21 28.35
CA LEU A 409 13.52 -51.45 29.44
C LEU A 409 14.47 -51.31 30.66
N ALA A 410 15.39 -52.23 30.87
CA ALA A 410 16.33 -52.23 31.99
C ALA A 410 17.51 -51.25 31.81
N VAL A 411 17.74 -50.72 30.60
CA VAL A 411 18.75 -49.68 30.39
C VAL A 411 18.30 -48.36 31.04
N ASP A 412 19.18 -47.80 31.88
CA ASP A 412 19.00 -46.51 32.53
C ASP A 412 18.89 -45.37 31.51
N LYS A 413 17.99 -44.43 31.80
CA LYS A 413 17.81 -43.20 31.01
C LYS A 413 18.83 -42.15 31.45
N VAL A 414 19.34 -41.39 30.49
CA VAL A 414 20.27 -40.27 30.72
C VAL A 414 19.56 -38.97 30.36
N THR A 415 19.56 -38.01 31.29
CA THR A 415 19.07 -36.65 31.05
C THR A 415 20.24 -35.75 30.64
N VAL A 416 20.11 -35.09 29.48
CA VAL A 416 21.11 -34.14 28.96
C VAL A 416 20.44 -32.80 28.66
N THR A 417 21.00 -31.72 29.16
CA THR A 417 20.58 -30.35 28.83
C THR A 417 21.47 -29.78 27.72
N ARG A 418 20.85 -29.30 26.63
CA ARG A 418 21.52 -28.65 25.49
C ARG A 418 20.97 -27.23 25.31
N PHE A 419 21.86 -26.25 25.20
CA PHE A 419 21.51 -24.86 24.91
C PHE A 419 21.55 -24.61 23.40
N LEU A 420 20.55 -23.90 22.86
CA LEU A 420 20.47 -23.52 21.45
C LEU A 420 20.89 -22.05 21.27
N SER A 421 21.64 -21.77 20.21
CA SER A 421 22.23 -20.45 19.92
C SER A 421 21.41 -19.62 18.93
N TYR A 422 20.79 -20.27 17.94
CA TYR A 422 20.08 -19.66 16.83
C TYR A 422 18.63 -20.15 16.73
N ALA A 423 18.40 -21.45 16.91
CA ALA A 423 17.07 -22.03 16.88
C ALA A 423 16.33 -21.81 18.22
N HIS A 424 15.01 -21.63 18.16
CA HIS A 424 14.19 -21.52 19.37
C HIS A 424 13.78 -22.90 19.89
N SER A 425 13.92 -23.14 21.20
CA SER A 425 13.72 -24.47 21.80
C SER A 425 12.33 -25.08 21.49
N LYS A 426 11.28 -24.26 21.50
CA LYS A 426 9.90 -24.70 21.20
C LYS A 426 9.72 -25.27 19.80
N ASP A 427 10.38 -24.68 18.80
CA ASP A 427 10.20 -25.05 17.39
C ASP A 427 10.93 -26.37 17.05
N VAL A 428 11.96 -26.71 17.85
CA VAL A 428 12.79 -27.90 17.66
C VAL A 428 12.19 -29.15 18.32
N VAL A 429 11.48 -29.00 19.46
CA VAL A 429 10.77 -30.09 20.18
C VAL A 429 9.99 -31.05 19.28
N PRO A 430 9.06 -30.61 18.40
CA PRO A 430 8.23 -31.51 17.58
C PRO A 430 9.04 -32.29 16.53
N THR A 431 10.24 -31.83 16.19
CA THR A 431 11.17 -32.55 15.31
C THR A 431 11.93 -33.60 16.09
N ILE A 432 12.54 -33.24 17.23
CA ILE A 432 13.31 -34.17 18.07
C ILE A 432 12.45 -35.30 18.61
N LYS A 433 11.20 -35.02 19.03
CA LYS A 433 10.29 -36.04 19.60
C LYS A 433 9.98 -37.22 18.67
N LYS A 434 10.25 -37.10 17.36
CA LYS A 434 10.13 -38.19 16.37
C LYS A 434 11.36 -39.11 16.31
N PHE A 435 12.50 -38.68 16.86
CA PHE A 435 13.78 -39.41 16.89
C PHE A 435 14.11 -39.98 18.28
N LEU A 436 13.29 -39.69 19.30
CA LEU A 436 13.37 -40.31 20.62
C LEU A 436 12.76 -41.73 20.61
N THR A 437 13.16 -42.55 21.58
CA THR A 437 12.48 -43.82 21.84
C THR A 437 11.09 -43.61 22.45
N GLN A 438 10.27 -44.66 22.51
CA GLN A 438 8.97 -44.60 23.20
C GLN A 438 9.07 -44.24 24.70
N ARG A 439 10.26 -44.38 25.30
CA ARG A 439 10.55 -44.07 26.72
C ARG A 439 11.14 -42.68 26.92
N GLY A 440 11.55 -42.03 25.83
CA GLY A 440 12.23 -40.75 25.84
C GLY A 440 11.25 -39.58 25.86
N ASP A 441 11.65 -38.49 26.50
CA ASP A 441 10.90 -37.23 26.46
C ASP A 441 11.83 -36.03 26.25
N VAL A 442 11.26 -34.93 25.80
CA VAL A 442 11.97 -33.68 25.56
C VAL A 442 11.14 -32.49 26.02
N ILE A 443 11.74 -31.68 26.87
CA ILE A 443 11.15 -30.49 27.47
C ILE A 443 11.99 -29.27 27.07
N SER A 444 11.34 -28.24 26.56
CA SER A 444 11.97 -26.95 26.25
C SER A 444 11.89 -26.00 27.45
N ASP A 445 13.04 -25.52 27.97
CA ASP A 445 13.08 -24.31 28.80
C ASP A 445 13.19 -23.09 27.87
N ASP A 446 12.09 -22.35 27.77
CA ASP A 446 11.98 -21.10 27.02
C ASP A 446 12.87 -19.99 27.58
N ARG A 447 13.02 -19.92 28.91
CA ARG A 447 13.73 -18.84 29.60
C ARG A 447 15.24 -18.90 29.39
N THR A 448 15.80 -20.09 29.13
CA THR A 448 17.23 -20.30 28.84
C THR A 448 17.50 -20.77 27.42
N ASN A 449 16.47 -20.84 26.56
CA ASN A 449 16.52 -21.44 25.22
C ASN A 449 17.22 -22.81 25.20
N ALA A 450 16.87 -23.65 26.19
CA ALA A 450 17.47 -24.96 26.38
C ALA A 450 16.47 -26.09 26.09
N LEU A 451 17.02 -27.23 25.69
CA LEU A 451 16.31 -28.51 25.56
C LEU A 451 16.84 -29.46 26.62
N ILE A 452 15.95 -29.93 27.48
CA ILE A 452 16.19 -31.00 28.43
C ILE A 452 15.67 -32.27 27.76
N ILE A 453 16.58 -33.19 27.44
CA ILE A 453 16.29 -34.42 26.70
C ILE A 453 16.59 -35.59 27.62
N GLU A 454 15.65 -36.52 27.76
CA GLU A 454 15.80 -37.74 28.54
C GLU A 454 15.57 -38.95 27.63
N ASP A 455 16.59 -39.78 27.41
CA ASP A 455 16.46 -41.03 26.64
C ASP A 455 17.61 -42.01 26.95
N ILE A 456 17.61 -43.16 26.27
CA ILE A 456 18.67 -44.17 26.31
C ILE A 456 19.99 -43.60 25.75
N PRO A 457 21.16 -43.87 26.38
CA PRO A 457 22.46 -43.31 25.94
C PRO A 457 22.89 -43.67 24.51
N SER A 458 22.31 -44.71 23.90
CA SER A 458 22.56 -45.10 22.51
C SER A 458 22.03 -44.08 21.48
N VAL A 459 20.97 -43.33 21.81
CA VAL A 459 20.31 -42.38 20.89
C VAL A 459 20.91 -40.97 21.02
N MET A 460 21.46 -40.62 22.18
CA MET A 460 22.03 -39.29 22.47
C MET A 460 23.01 -38.76 21.40
N PRO A 461 24.00 -39.52 20.90
CA PRO A 461 24.92 -39.04 19.87
C PRO A 461 24.25 -38.74 18.52
N GLY A 462 23.09 -39.36 18.24
CA GLY A 462 22.27 -39.07 17.07
C GLY A 462 21.53 -37.73 17.23
N ILE A 463 20.95 -37.48 18.40
CA ILE A 463 20.27 -36.22 18.72
C ILE A 463 21.24 -35.04 18.73
N ASP A 464 22.46 -35.20 19.28
CA ASP A 464 23.49 -34.15 19.26
C ASP A 464 23.91 -33.75 17.83
N ARG A 465 23.99 -34.71 16.90
CA ARG A 465 24.25 -34.45 15.48
C ARG A 465 23.08 -33.76 14.78
N LEU A 466 21.85 -34.11 15.12
CA LEU A 466 20.66 -33.45 14.61
C LEU A 466 20.56 -32.00 15.12
N LEU A 467 20.81 -31.79 16.42
CA LEU A 467 20.85 -30.47 17.06
C LEU A 467 21.87 -29.54 16.39
N THR A 468 23.09 -30.01 16.15
CA THR A 468 24.13 -29.22 15.44
C THR A 468 23.85 -28.99 13.96
N GLN A 469 22.91 -29.73 13.34
CA GLN A 469 22.41 -29.45 12.00
C GLN A 469 21.24 -28.45 11.99
N LEU A 470 20.40 -28.46 13.02
CA LEU A 470 19.25 -27.55 13.16
C LEU A 470 19.65 -26.18 13.74
N ASP A 471 20.59 -26.13 14.68
CA ASP A 471 21.07 -24.89 15.32
C ASP A 471 22.11 -24.18 14.44
N ARG A 472 21.69 -23.81 13.22
CA ARG A 472 22.49 -23.04 12.27
C ARG A 472 22.01 -21.60 12.20
N LYS A 473 22.94 -20.69 11.94
CA LYS A 473 22.64 -19.27 11.71
C LYS A 473 21.75 -19.12 10.47
N THR A 474 20.53 -18.63 10.67
CA THR A 474 19.59 -18.29 9.60
C THR A 474 20.06 -17.04 8.86
N GLN A 475 19.95 -17.05 7.52
CA GLN A 475 20.21 -15.86 6.70
C GLN A 475 19.05 -14.85 6.80
N GLU A 476 19.38 -13.57 6.70
CA GLU A 476 18.43 -12.47 6.69
C GLU A 476 18.25 -11.93 5.27
N VAL A 477 17.05 -11.40 4.98
CA VAL A 477 16.72 -10.74 3.72
C VAL A 477 16.25 -9.33 4.02
N GLU A 478 16.88 -8.35 3.38
CA GLU A 478 16.34 -7.02 3.22
C GLU A 478 15.37 -7.00 2.03
N ILE A 479 14.16 -6.50 2.23
CA ILE A 479 13.18 -6.28 1.17
C ILE A 479 12.94 -4.78 1.04
N GLU A 480 13.32 -4.22 -0.10
CA GLU A 480 12.86 -2.89 -0.53
C GLU A 480 11.67 -3.04 -1.48
N ALA A 481 10.55 -2.39 -1.18
CA ALA A 481 9.51 -2.16 -2.18
C ALA A 481 9.53 -0.69 -2.63
N ARG A 482 9.20 -0.43 -3.89
CA ARG A 482 9.04 0.93 -4.44
C ARG A 482 7.65 1.05 -5.04
N VAL A 483 6.85 1.96 -4.52
CA VAL A 483 5.54 2.32 -5.08
C VAL A 483 5.70 3.62 -5.85
N VAL A 484 5.49 3.57 -7.16
CA VAL A 484 5.55 4.74 -8.03
C VAL A 484 4.13 5.05 -8.48
N ALA A 485 3.60 6.20 -8.06
CA ALA A 485 2.35 6.73 -8.57
C ALA A 485 2.62 8.02 -9.36
N ALA A 486 2.06 8.12 -10.56
CA ALA A 486 2.13 9.30 -11.40
C ALA A 486 0.74 9.68 -11.91
N THR A 487 0.29 10.90 -11.62
CA THR A 487 -0.98 11.44 -12.12
C THR A 487 -0.68 12.65 -13.00
N ARG A 488 -1.05 12.56 -14.27
CA ARG A 488 -0.96 13.65 -15.25
C ARG A 488 -2.37 14.09 -15.63
N SER A 489 -2.72 15.33 -15.29
CA SER A 489 -3.97 15.96 -15.72
C SER A 489 -3.72 17.00 -16.81
N PHE A 490 -4.64 17.08 -17.75
CA PHE A 490 -4.69 18.08 -18.80
C PHE A 490 -6.14 18.52 -18.96
N ALA A 491 -6.41 19.81 -18.82
CA ALA A 491 -7.71 20.37 -19.16
C ALA A 491 -7.52 21.54 -20.12
N ARG A 492 -8.36 21.63 -21.16
CA ARG A 492 -8.41 22.75 -22.09
C ARG A 492 -9.86 23.06 -22.43
N ASP A 493 -10.25 24.29 -22.20
CA ASP A 493 -11.59 24.79 -22.45
C ASP A 493 -11.52 26.06 -23.30
N ILE A 494 -12.33 26.12 -24.34
CA ILE A 494 -12.42 27.25 -25.26
C ILE A 494 -13.89 27.50 -25.49
N GLY A 495 -14.35 28.72 -25.24
CA GLY A 495 -15.77 29.08 -25.30
C GLY A 495 -15.99 30.54 -25.69
N THR A 496 -17.16 30.83 -26.23
CA THR A 496 -17.50 32.14 -26.80
C THR A 496 -18.83 32.66 -26.26
N GLN A 497 -18.91 33.98 -26.09
CA GLN A 497 -20.16 34.70 -25.87
C GLN A 497 -20.33 35.70 -27.01
N LEU A 498 -21.48 35.65 -27.68
CA LEU A 498 -21.80 36.51 -28.81
C LEU A 498 -23.14 37.20 -28.56
N GLY A 499 -23.11 38.53 -28.60
CA GLY A 499 -24.26 39.41 -28.48
C GLY A 499 -24.46 40.22 -29.75
N PHE A 500 -25.71 40.40 -30.14
CA PHE A 500 -26.10 41.26 -31.25
C PHE A 500 -27.38 42.00 -30.88
N GLY A 501 -27.50 43.25 -31.31
CA GLY A 501 -28.71 44.03 -31.22
C GLY A 501 -28.76 45.05 -32.35
N TRP A 502 -29.90 45.16 -33.02
CA TRP A 502 -30.17 46.14 -34.07
C TRP A 502 -31.58 46.70 -33.93
N GLY A 503 -31.73 48.00 -34.05
CA GLY A 503 -33.01 48.71 -33.94
C GLY A 503 -32.86 50.05 -33.21
N ASN A 504 -33.74 51.00 -33.54
CA ASN A 504 -33.83 52.32 -32.91
C ASN A 504 -35.29 52.80 -33.02
N GLY A 505 -36.08 52.65 -31.95
CA GLY A 505 -37.54 52.85 -31.97
C GLY A 505 -38.29 51.81 -31.11
N PRO A 506 -39.51 51.38 -31.51
CA PRO A 506 -40.27 50.32 -30.81
C PRO A 506 -39.93 48.90 -31.29
N SER A 507 -39.13 48.75 -32.34
CA SER A 507 -38.73 47.45 -32.91
C SER A 507 -37.21 47.26 -32.82
N ALA A 508 -36.80 46.12 -32.27
CA ALA A 508 -35.42 45.66 -32.29
C ALA A 508 -35.33 44.14 -32.49
N VAL A 509 -34.20 43.72 -33.05
CA VAL A 509 -33.79 42.32 -33.19
C VAL A 509 -32.49 42.14 -32.41
N GLY A 510 -32.40 41.10 -31.59
CA GLY A 510 -31.19 40.82 -30.82
C GLY A 510 -31.23 39.48 -30.11
N GLY A 511 -30.26 39.26 -29.22
CA GLY A 511 -30.23 38.07 -28.36
C GLY A 511 -31.49 37.91 -27.50
N ALA A 512 -31.84 36.66 -27.19
CA ALA A 512 -32.90 36.36 -26.24
C ALA A 512 -32.35 36.48 -24.80
N THR A 513 -33.01 37.26 -23.94
CA THR A 513 -32.55 37.48 -22.56
C THR A 513 -32.47 36.19 -21.73
N SER A 514 -33.25 35.16 -22.10
CA SER A 514 -33.17 33.81 -21.54
C SER A 514 -31.85 33.07 -21.82
N ALA A 515 -31.09 33.48 -22.84
CA ALA A 515 -29.72 33.00 -23.07
C ALA A 515 -28.69 33.73 -22.21
N GLY A 516 -29.06 34.85 -21.56
CA GLY A 516 -28.21 35.70 -20.73
C GLY A 516 -27.83 37.04 -21.36
N THR A 517 -27.20 37.90 -20.57
CA THR A 517 -26.67 39.20 -20.99
C THR A 517 -25.14 39.22 -20.98
N SER A 518 -24.55 40.15 -21.73
CA SER A 518 -23.11 40.37 -21.73
C SER A 518 -22.63 40.78 -20.34
N PRO A 519 -21.46 40.25 -19.87
CA PRO A 519 -20.85 40.71 -18.62
C PRO A 519 -20.31 42.15 -18.71
N ILE A 520 -20.26 42.76 -19.90
CA ILE A 520 -19.76 44.12 -20.14
C ILE A 520 -20.92 45.10 -20.03
N LEU A 521 -20.75 46.15 -19.20
CA LEU A 521 -21.70 47.25 -19.05
C LEU A 521 -21.27 48.47 -19.87
N PHE A 522 -22.23 49.18 -20.44
CA PHE A 522 -22.01 50.40 -21.24
C PHE A 522 -22.54 51.64 -20.51
N GLY A 523 -22.06 52.82 -20.90
CA GLY A 523 -22.54 54.12 -20.42
C GLY A 523 -22.81 55.07 -21.58
N GLY A 524 -23.64 56.10 -21.36
CA GLY A 524 -23.87 57.17 -22.34
C GLY A 524 -24.78 56.84 -23.53
N LEU A 525 -25.45 55.69 -23.53
CA LEU A 525 -26.44 55.33 -24.57
C LEU A 525 -27.80 55.98 -24.24
N THR A 526 -28.39 56.68 -25.22
CA THR A 526 -29.74 57.24 -25.09
C THR A 526 -30.80 56.24 -25.57
N ALA A 527 -31.97 56.27 -24.91
CA ALA A 527 -33.07 55.31 -25.11
C ALA A 527 -33.64 55.38 -26.56
N PRO A 528 -34.31 54.32 -27.07
CA PRO A 528 -35.24 53.45 -26.34
C PRO A 528 -34.62 52.22 -25.63
N GLN A 529 -35.24 51.85 -24.52
CA GLN A 529 -34.87 50.71 -23.67
C GLN A 529 -35.45 49.41 -24.23
N PHE A 530 -34.70 48.76 -25.13
CA PHE A 530 -35.12 47.49 -25.72
C PHE A 530 -34.92 46.31 -24.75
N LEU A 531 -36.04 45.74 -24.27
CA LEU A 531 -36.16 44.37 -23.78
C LEU A 531 -35.33 43.92 -22.55
N VAL A 532 -34.68 44.84 -21.83
CA VAL A 532 -34.27 44.59 -20.42
C VAL A 532 -34.69 45.76 -19.55
N THR A 533 -35.50 45.47 -18.54
CA THR A 533 -35.80 46.39 -17.44
C THR A 533 -34.54 46.58 -16.57
N GLY A 534 -33.72 47.59 -16.90
CA GLY A 534 -32.87 48.25 -15.89
C GLY A 534 -31.34 48.11 -15.96
N VAL A 535 -30.71 47.53 -17.00
CA VAL A 535 -29.23 47.50 -17.09
C VAL A 535 -28.70 47.72 -18.51
N ASN A 536 -27.64 48.52 -18.63
CA ASN A 536 -26.92 48.85 -19.88
C ASN A 536 -26.06 47.67 -20.39
N GLN A 537 -26.65 46.50 -20.65
CA GLN A 537 -25.97 45.30 -21.16
C GLN A 537 -26.55 44.86 -22.51
N ILE A 538 -25.74 44.22 -23.34
CA ILE A 538 -26.17 43.65 -24.62
C ILE A 538 -26.74 42.24 -24.36
N PRO A 539 -27.95 41.90 -24.85
CA PRO A 539 -28.46 40.53 -24.75
C PRO A 539 -27.66 39.59 -25.65
N LEU A 540 -27.26 38.43 -25.12
CA LEU A 540 -26.49 37.43 -25.85
C LEU A 540 -27.43 36.56 -26.70
N PHE A 541 -27.00 36.19 -27.91
CA PHE A 541 -27.67 35.14 -28.70
C PHE A 541 -26.94 33.79 -28.56
N SER A 542 -25.67 33.81 -28.16
CA SER A 542 -24.89 32.62 -27.80
C SER A 542 -24.12 32.92 -26.52
N ASN A 543 -24.31 32.10 -25.49
CA ASN A 543 -23.68 32.27 -24.18
C ASN A 543 -22.98 30.98 -23.77
N LEU A 544 -21.75 30.77 -24.28
CA LEU A 544 -20.96 29.56 -24.06
C LEU A 544 -19.59 29.90 -23.42
N PRO A 545 -19.52 30.68 -22.32
CA PRO A 545 -18.27 31.07 -21.68
C PRO A 545 -17.57 29.87 -21.04
N VAL A 546 -16.25 29.94 -20.90
CA VAL A 546 -15.47 29.04 -20.04
C VAL A 546 -15.77 29.35 -18.57
N THR A 547 -15.94 28.31 -17.74
CA THR A 547 -16.33 28.46 -16.32
C THR A 547 -15.25 29.12 -15.45
N SER A 548 -13.98 28.98 -15.82
CA SER A 548 -12.84 29.59 -15.12
C SER A 548 -11.74 29.94 -16.14
N PRO A 549 -11.90 31.03 -16.91
CA PRO A 549 -10.95 31.38 -17.96
C PRO A 549 -9.62 31.84 -17.37
N THR A 550 -8.51 31.36 -17.93
CA THR A 550 -7.16 31.90 -17.65
C THR A 550 -6.82 33.05 -18.59
N SER A 551 -7.53 33.16 -19.71
CA SER A 551 -7.27 34.14 -20.77
C SER A 551 -8.57 34.46 -21.51
N GLY A 552 -8.67 35.67 -22.06
CA GLY A 552 -9.81 36.05 -22.88
C GLY A 552 -9.52 37.28 -23.74
N LEU A 553 -10.38 37.50 -24.73
CA LEU A 553 -10.40 38.66 -25.61
C LEU A 553 -11.85 39.09 -25.80
N SER A 554 -12.16 40.36 -25.58
CA SER A 554 -13.45 40.94 -25.92
C SER A 554 -13.29 41.96 -27.05
N PHE A 555 -14.19 41.89 -28.02
CA PHE A 555 -14.45 42.95 -28.98
C PHE A 555 -15.90 43.38 -28.82
N THR A 556 -16.10 44.66 -28.52
CA THR A 556 -17.44 45.17 -28.26
C THR A 556 -17.61 46.55 -28.88
N ASN A 557 -18.72 46.73 -29.59
CA ASN A 557 -19.13 48.00 -30.17
C ASN A 557 -20.61 48.22 -29.84
N ALA A 558 -20.91 49.33 -29.16
CA ALA A 558 -22.27 49.68 -28.75
C ALA A 558 -22.62 51.08 -29.24
N SER A 559 -23.55 51.17 -30.19
CA SER A 559 -24.19 52.42 -30.60
C SER A 559 -25.68 52.40 -30.24
N ASN A 560 -26.40 53.47 -30.57
CA ASN A 560 -27.86 53.51 -30.42
C ASN A 560 -28.59 52.61 -31.43
N ASN A 561 -28.03 52.39 -32.62
CA ASN A 561 -28.70 51.69 -33.73
C ASN A 561 -28.26 50.22 -33.89
N TYR A 562 -27.00 49.93 -33.58
CA TYR A 562 -26.40 48.60 -33.68
C TYR A 562 -25.44 48.33 -32.52
N ARG A 563 -25.43 47.09 -32.04
CA ARG A 563 -24.60 46.61 -30.93
C ARG A 563 -24.07 45.24 -31.27
N ILE A 564 -22.76 45.05 -31.12
CA ILE A 564 -22.05 43.80 -31.36
C ILE A 564 -21.17 43.56 -30.14
N ASP A 565 -21.28 42.38 -29.55
CA ASP A 565 -20.37 41.91 -28.51
C ASP A 565 -19.84 40.52 -28.88
N ALA A 566 -18.53 40.34 -28.77
CA ALA A 566 -17.86 39.10 -29.07
C ALA A 566 -16.74 38.85 -28.06
N ILE A 567 -16.98 37.92 -27.15
CA ILE A 567 -16.03 37.55 -26.10
C ILE A 567 -15.55 36.12 -26.35
N LEU A 568 -14.25 35.96 -26.55
CA LEU A 568 -13.55 34.67 -26.54
C LEU A 568 -12.97 34.44 -25.14
N THR A 569 -13.28 33.30 -24.54
CA THR A 569 -12.76 32.87 -23.25
C THR A 569 -12.03 31.54 -23.39
N MET A 570 -10.89 31.40 -22.73
CA MET A 570 -10.00 30.26 -22.87
C MET A 570 -9.37 29.89 -21.52
N ALA A 571 -9.20 28.60 -21.30
CA ALA A 571 -8.41 28.05 -20.21
C ALA A 571 -7.59 26.85 -20.70
N GLU A 572 -6.33 26.75 -20.30
CA GLU A 572 -5.57 25.51 -20.39
C GLU A 572 -4.82 25.29 -19.07
N SER A 573 -4.91 24.09 -18.52
CA SER A 573 -4.17 23.68 -17.32
C SER A 573 -3.52 22.31 -17.52
N ARG A 574 -2.34 22.15 -16.91
CA ARG A 574 -1.52 20.94 -16.96
C ARG A 574 -1.05 20.65 -15.54
N GLY A 575 -1.41 19.49 -15.00
CA GLY A 575 -0.93 19.00 -13.72
C GLY A 575 -0.03 17.78 -13.90
N LEU A 576 1.03 17.70 -13.11
CA LEU A 576 1.82 16.48 -12.94
C LEU A 576 2.10 16.29 -11.45
N LEU A 577 1.63 15.18 -10.91
CA LEU A 577 1.93 14.70 -9.57
C LEU A 577 2.72 13.41 -9.71
N LYS A 578 3.87 13.30 -9.04
CA LYS A 578 4.66 12.08 -8.95
C LYS A 578 4.98 11.79 -7.49
N ILE A 579 4.60 10.59 -7.04
CA ILE A 579 4.81 10.08 -5.69
C ILE A 579 5.71 8.85 -5.80
N LEU A 580 6.72 8.79 -4.95
CA LEU A 580 7.63 7.65 -4.83
C LEU A 580 7.74 7.28 -3.35
N SER A 581 7.18 6.13 -2.99
CA SER A 581 7.28 5.57 -1.64
C SER A 581 8.26 4.40 -1.65
N ARG A 582 9.18 4.34 -0.68
CA ARG A 582 10.24 3.31 -0.60
C ARG A 582 10.29 2.62 0.78
N PRO A 583 9.25 1.87 1.19
CA PRO A 583 9.31 1.07 2.41
C PRO A 583 10.41 -0.01 2.31
N ARG A 584 11.16 -0.19 3.38
CA ARG A 584 12.20 -1.22 3.55
C ARG A 584 11.96 -1.97 4.85
N VAL A 585 12.24 -3.26 4.84
CA VAL A 585 12.19 -4.11 6.04
C VAL A 585 13.22 -5.22 5.93
N VAL A 586 13.80 -5.64 7.05
CA VAL A 586 14.70 -6.79 7.14
C VAL A 586 14.00 -7.87 7.97
N THR A 587 14.08 -9.12 7.54
CA THR A 587 13.55 -10.27 8.29
C THR A 587 14.38 -11.53 8.03
N GLN A 588 14.26 -12.52 8.91
CA GLN A 588 14.88 -13.82 8.73
C GLN A 588 14.11 -14.66 7.70
N ASN A 589 14.82 -15.65 7.13
CA ASN A 589 14.22 -16.65 6.25
C ASN A 589 12.97 -17.31 6.87
N ASN A 590 11.87 -17.39 6.12
CA ASN A 590 10.55 -17.89 6.51
C ASN A 590 9.80 -17.10 7.61
N ILE A 591 10.30 -15.95 8.07
CA ILE A 591 9.61 -15.12 9.07
C ILE A 591 8.90 -13.93 8.41
N GLN A 592 7.62 -13.74 8.74
CA GLN A 592 6.82 -12.63 8.23
C GLN A 592 7.30 -11.28 8.79
N ALA A 593 7.57 -10.34 7.88
CA ALA A 593 7.78 -8.93 8.18
C ALA A 593 6.54 -8.10 7.82
N LEU A 594 6.28 -7.07 8.61
CA LEU A 594 5.22 -6.08 8.39
C LEU A 594 5.77 -4.67 8.63
N VAL A 595 5.66 -3.81 7.62
CA VAL A 595 5.91 -2.36 7.75
C VAL A 595 4.66 -1.59 7.33
N ARG A 596 4.27 -0.59 8.13
CA ARG A 596 3.11 0.27 7.87
C ARG A 596 3.43 1.73 8.16
N GLN A 597 2.96 2.63 7.30
CA GLN A 597 3.14 4.08 7.42
C GLN A 597 1.87 4.81 6.96
N GLY A 598 1.38 5.77 7.74
CA GLY A 598 0.29 6.66 7.33
C GLY A 598 -0.46 7.22 8.53
N VAL A 599 -1.76 7.47 8.36
CA VAL A 599 -2.61 8.11 9.38
C VAL A 599 -3.89 7.31 9.64
N ARG A 600 -4.45 7.46 10.83
CA ARG A 600 -5.77 6.94 11.19
C ARG A 600 -6.80 8.02 10.97
N VAL A 601 -7.80 7.73 10.14
CA VAL A 601 -8.85 8.68 9.78
C VAL A 601 -10.08 8.40 10.64
N PRO A 602 -10.55 9.38 11.44
CA PRO A 602 -11.80 9.22 12.18
C PRO A 602 -12.98 9.33 11.21
N ILE A 603 -13.78 8.27 11.15
CA ILE A 603 -15.08 8.22 10.49
C ILE A 603 -16.15 8.40 11.58
N VAL A 604 -17.01 9.39 11.41
CA VAL A 604 -18.15 9.65 12.30
C VAL A 604 -19.41 9.01 11.71
N THR A 605 -19.98 8.03 12.41
CA THR A 605 -21.27 7.44 12.04
C THR A 605 -22.37 8.07 12.87
N GLN A 606 -23.38 8.63 12.20
CA GLN A 606 -24.56 9.19 12.85
C GLN A 606 -25.45 8.04 13.37
N ALA A 607 -25.90 8.14 14.61
CA ALA A 607 -26.80 7.14 15.19
C ALA A 607 -28.20 7.25 14.55
N GLN A 608 -28.75 6.12 14.10
CA GLN A 608 -30.05 6.08 13.39
C GLN A 608 -31.25 6.52 14.25
N LEU A 609 -31.13 6.50 15.59
CA LEU A 609 -32.17 6.85 16.56
C LEU A 609 -31.78 8.03 17.49
N GLY A 610 -30.99 8.99 17.00
CA GLY A 610 -30.70 10.22 17.75
C GLY A 610 -29.75 10.09 18.95
N GLY A 611 -29.04 8.96 19.07
CA GLY A 611 -27.93 8.80 20.01
C GLY A 611 -26.70 9.65 19.62
N PRO A 612 -25.68 9.73 20.50
CA PRO A 612 -24.43 10.41 20.18
C PRO A 612 -23.72 9.75 18.98
N PRO A 613 -23.01 10.51 18.13
CA PRO A 613 -22.29 9.96 16.99
C PRO A 613 -21.12 9.07 17.46
N THR A 614 -20.92 7.94 16.81
CA THR A 614 -19.81 7.03 17.09
C THR A 614 -18.63 7.37 16.19
N VAL A 615 -17.43 7.47 16.77
CA VAL A 615 -16.19 7.71 16.02
C VAL A 615 -15.42 6.39 15.88
N THR A 616 -15.28 5.89 14.65
CA THR A 616 -14.42 4.73 14.35
C THR A 616 -13.17 5.20 13.62
N TYR A 617 -12.01 4.63 13.95
CA TYR A 617 -10.75 4.96 13.26
C TYR A 617 -10.49 3.92 12.18
N VAL A 618 -10.34 4.38 10.94
CA VAL A 618 -9.93 3.52 9.81
C VAL A 618 -8.47 3.83 9.45
N ASP A 619 -7.69 2.76 9.28
CA ASP A 619 -6.26 2.81 8.97
C ASP A 619 -6.06 3.20 7.50
N ALA A 620 -5.53 4.39 7.23
CA ALA A 620 -5.14 4.84 5.89
C ALA A 620 -3.60 4.80 5.78
N PHE A 621 -3.10 3.60 5.50
CA PHE A 621 -1.67 3.28 5.51
C PHE A 621 -1.17 2.79 4.15
N LEU A 622 0.10 3.07 3.87
CA LEU A 622 0.95 2.21 3.05
C LEU A 622 1.39 1.02 3.92
N ARG A 623 1.02 -0.20 3.55
CA ARG A 623 1.40 -1.46 4.19
C ARG A 623 2.21 -2.31 3.22
N LEU A 624 3.30 -2.89 3.71
CA LEU A 624 4.04 -3.97 3.06
C LEU A 624 4.11 -5.13 4.06
N THR A 625 3.52 -6.25 3.71
CA THR A 625 3.64 -7.53 4.42
C THR A 625 4.41 -8.48 3.51
N VAL A 626 5.47 -9.12 4.02
CA VAL A 626 6.30 -10.02 3.20
C VAL A 626 6.78 -11.22 4.00
N VAL A 627 6.79 -12.39 3.36
CA VAL A 627 7.46 -13.61 3.85
C VAL A 627 8.48 -14.02 2.80
N PRO A 628 9.80 -13.91 3.08
CA PRO A 628 10.83 -14.41 2.19
C PRO A 628 11.18 -15.87 2.48
N GLN A 629 11.49 -16.61 1.42
CA GLN A 629 12.07 -17.95 1.46
C GLN A 629 13.28 -17.99 0.53
N ILE A 630 14.47 -18.19 1.09
CA ILE A 630 15.73 -18.31 0.34
C ILE A 630 15.86 -19.75 -0.17
N THR A 631 16.20 -19.91 -1.45
CA THR A 631 16.45 -21.21 -2.10
C THR A 631 17.95 -21.55 -2.16
N SER A 632 18.30 -22.78 -2.52
CA SER A 632 19.69 -23.21 -2.74
C SER A 632 20.41 -22.46 -3.86
N GLU A 633 19.68 -21.88 -4.81
CA GLU A 633 20.21 -21.14 -5.97
C GLU A 633 20.45 -19.64 -5.67
N ASN A 634 20.47 -19.24 -4.39
CA ASN A 634 20.51 -17.83 -3.94
C ASN A 634 19.40 -16.95 -4.57
N THR A 635 18.26 -17.55 -4.92
CA THR A 635 17.05 -16.82 -5.29
C THR A 635 16.10 -16.76 -4.11
N ILE A 636 15.35 -15.67 -3.99
CA ILE A 636 14.39 -15.42 -2.93
C ILE A 636 12.98 -15.57 -3.51
N PHE A 637 12.25 -16.55 -2.99
CA PHE A 637 10.81 -16.65 -3.18
C PHE A 637 10.13 -15.71 -2.17
N LEU A 638 9.25 -14.85 -2.65
CA LEU A 638 8.59 -13.82 -1.84
C LEU A 638 7.08 -13.98 -1.95
N ASN A 639 6.41 -14.20 -0.82
CA ASN A 639 4.97 -13.97 -0.72
C ASN A 639 4.77 -12.53 -0.21
N VAL A 640 4.13 -11.67 -1.00
CA VAL A 640 4.01 -10.24 -0.71
C VAL A 640 2.59 -9.73 -0.81
N ASP A 641 2.18 -8.96 0.18
CA ASP A 641 1.00 -8.09 0.17
C ASP A 641 1.43 -6.62 0.29
N VAL A 642 1.17 -5.81 -0.75
CA VAL A 642 1.38 -4.36 -0.72
C VAL A 642 0.04 -3.67 -0.82
N GLU A 643 -0.29 -2.84 0.17
CA GLU A 643 -1.49 -1.99 0.19
C GLU A 643 -1.08 -0.52 0.29
N ASN A 644 -1.70 0.37 -0.47
CA ASN A 644 -1.56 1.81 -0.37
C ASN A 644 -2.96 2.44 -0.28
N THR A 645 -3.32 2.88 0.92
CA THR A 645 -4.64 3.45 1.20
C THR A 645 -4.50 4.93 1.59
N THR A 646 -5.09 5.82 0.78
CA THR A 646 -5.03 7.28 0.98
C THR A 646 -6.44 7.89 1.12
N PRO A 647 -6.66 8.85 2.04
CA PRO A 647 -7.95 9.53 2.17
C PRO A 647 -8.13 10.64 1.13
N ASP A 648 -9.27 10.65 0.44
CA ASP A 648 -9.74 11.75 -0.42
C ASP A 648 -10.68 12.67 0.38
N PHE A 649 -10.12 13.76 0.89
CA PHE A 649 -10.87 14.83 1.56
C PHE A 649 -11.65 15.74 0.59
N GLY A 650 -11.41 15.64 -0.73
CA GLY A 650 -12.17 16.36 -1.75
C GLY A 650 -13.53 15.72 -2.06
N ARG A 651 -13.71 14.45 -1.70
CA ARG A 651 -14.98 13.73 -1.78
C ARG A 651 -15.38 13.20 -0.41
N THR A 652 -16.24 13.94 0.28
CA THR A 652 -16.81 13.54 1.56
C THR A 652 -18.25 13.03 1.40
N VAL A 653 -18.59 11.98 2.12
CA VAL A 653 -19.96 11.43 2.24
C VAL A 653 -20.36 11.56 3.70
N GLN A 654 -21.43 12.32 3.98
CA GLN A 654 -21.88 12.64 5.34
C GLN A 654 -20.78 13.25 6.24
N GLY A 655 -19.83 13.99 5.64
CA GLY A 655 -18.68 14.59 6.35
C GLY A 655 -17.46 13.67 6.49
N ASN A 656 -17.60 12.37 6.18
CA ASN A 656 -16.49 11.42 6.19
C ASN A 656 -15.75 11.44 4.84
N PRO A 657 -14.41 11.50 4.80
CA PRO A 657 -13.66 11.39 3.55
C PRO A 657 -13.80 9.98 2.95
N THR A 658 -13.82 9.88 1.62
CA THR A 658 -13.69 8.59 0.95
C THR A 658 -12.24 8.07 1.02
N LEU A 659 -12.05 6.75 1.02
CA LEU A 659 -10.71 6.15 1.02
C LEU A 659 -10.44 5.55 -0.38
N ILE A 660 -9.28 5.90 -0.94
CA ILE A 660 -8.76 5.33 -2.18
C ILE A 660 -7.76 4.24 -1.78
N THR A 661 -8.17 2.98 -1.92
CA THR A 661 -7.35 1.80 -1.63
C THR A 661 -6.73 1.26 -2.92
N GLN A 662 -5.48 0.82 -2.85
CA GLN A 662 -4.74 0.18 -3.95
C GLN A 662 -3.98 -1.01 -3.37
N GLN A 663 -4.22 -2.24 -3.84
CA GLN A 663 -3.59 -3.42 -3.27
C GLN A 663 -3.06 -4.36 -4.36
N ALA A 664 -1.93 -5.01 -4.08
CA ALA A 664 -1.33 -6.05 -4.89
C ALA A 664 -0.80 -7.16 -3.98
N THR A 665 -1.38 -8.36 -4.09
CA THR A 665 -0.95 -9.57 -3.37
C THR A 665 -0.44 -10.58 -4.40
N THR A 666 0.80 -11.06 -4.26
CA THR A 666 1.41 -11.99 -5.22
C THR A 666 2.52 -12.84 -4.62
N GLN A 667 2.91 -13.90 -5.33
CA GLN A 667 4.06 -14.73 -5.03
C GLN A 667 5.04 -14.67 -6.21
N VAL A 668 6.29 -14.29 -5.95
CA VAL A 668 7.32 -14.09 -6.99
C VAL A 668 8.66 -14.68 -6.58
N LEU A 669 9.35 -15.29 -7.53
CA LEU A 669 10.75 -15.69 -7.39
C LEU A 669 11.65 -14.61 -7.98
N VAL A 670 12.64 -14.15 -7.22
CA VAL A 670 13.53 -13.05 -7.60
C VAL A 670 14.98 -13.40 -7.27
N THR A 671 15.93 -13.02 -8.10
CA THR A 671 17.37 -13.17 -7.80
C THR A 671 17.81 -12.20 -6.70
N ASP A 672 18.87 -12.52 -5.97
CA ASP A 672 19.49 -11.57 -5.03
C ASP A 672 19.82 -10.23 -5.72
N GLY A 673 19.41 -9.12 -5.10
CA GLY A 673 19.55 -7.76 -5.63
C GLY A 673 18.71 -7.43 -6.87
N GLY A 674 17.95 -8.38 -7.42
CA GLY A 674 17.13 -8.19 -8.62
C GLY A 674 15.86 -7.37 -8.34
N THR A 675 15.50 -6.45 -9.24
CA THR A 675 14.21 -5.73 -9.16
C THR A 675 13.17 -6.39 -10.05
N VAL A 676 12.02 -6.76 -9.47
CA VAL A 676 10.84 -7.25 -10.21
C VAL A 676 9.69 -6.26 -10.11
N VAL A 677 8.87 -6.15 -11.17
CA VAL A 677 7.56 -5.48 -11.11
C VAL A 677 6.54 -6.52 -10.65
N ILE A 678 5.96 -6.33 -9.47
CA ILE A 678 4.94 -7.27 -8.95
C ILE A 678 3.52 -6.96 -9.46
N GLY A 679 3.28 -5.73 -9.93
CA GLY A 679 1.98 -5.32 -10.45
C GLY A 679 1.90 -3.83 -10.72
N GLY A 680 0.80 -3.41 -11.32
CA GLY A 680 0.50 -2.00 -11.58
C GLY A 680 -0.83 -1.81 -12.29
N VAL A 681 -1.34 -0.59 -12.29
CA VAL A 681 -2.57 -0.17 -12.96
C VAL A 681 -2.31 1.13 -13.71
N ILE A 682 -2.77 1.21 -14.96
CA ILE A 682 -2.76 2.43 -15.76
C ILE A 682 -4.21 2.75 -16.12
N GLN A 683 -4.66 3.95 -15.76
CA GLN A 683 -6.01 4.43 -16.01
C GLN A 683 -5.97 5.74 -16.80
N THR A 684 -6.55 5.73 -18.00
CA THR A 684 -6.73 6.93 -18.82
C THR A 684 -8.22 7.28 -18.88
N GLN A 685 -8.59 8.44 -18.34
CA GLN A 685 -9.92 9.01 -18.46
C GLN A 685 -9.89 10.19 -19.43
N ASN A 686 -10.58 10.05 -20.57
CA ASN A 686 -10.77 11.12 -21.55
C ASN A 686 -12.22 11.58 -21.54
N SER A 687 -12.44 12.88 -21.39
CA SER A 687 -13.75 13.53 -21.46
C SER A 687 -13.69 14.69 -22.45
N VAL A 688 -14.63 14.71 -23.40
CA VAL A 688 -14.78 15.79 -24.38
C VAL A 688 -16.23 16.24 -24.34
N ASN A 689 -16.47 17.44 -23.81
CA ASN A 689 -17.78 18.07 -23.76
C ASN A 689 -17.84 19.19 -24.82
N ILE A 690 -18.86 19.15 -25.66
CA ILE A 690 -19.11 20.14 -26.71
C ILE A 690 -20.53 20.68 -26.52
N ALA A 691 -20.63 21.91 -26.02
CA ALA A 691 -21.87 22.67 -25.99
C ALA A 691 -21.88 23.62 -27.19
N GLN A 692 -22.95 23.65 -27.99
CA GLN A 692 -22.96 24.42 -29.23
C GLN A 692 -24.35 24.94 -29.60
N VAL A 693 -24.39 26.04 -30.35
CA VAL A 693 -25.61 26.54 -30.98
C VAL A 693 -26.03 25.57 -32.10
N PRO A 694 -27.29 25.08 -32.12
CA PRO A 694 -27.79 24.26 -33.21
C PRO A 694 -27.59 24.91 -34.58
N VAL A 695 -27.32 24.10 -35.60
CA VAL A 695 -26.92 24.51 -36.97
C VAL A 695 -25.58 25.27 -37.02
N LEU A 696 -25.45 26.42 -36.34
CA LEU A 696 -24.28 27.30 -36.45
C LEU A 696 -22.97 26.67 -35.95
N GLY A 697 -23.00 25.85 -34.89
CA GLY A 697 -21.81 25.16 -34.35
C GLY A 697 -21.17 24.13 -35.30
N ASN A 698 -21.94 23.64 -36.28
CA ASN A 698 -21.53 22.62 -37.24
C ASN A 698 -20.94 23.19 -38.54
N ILE A 699 -20.96 24.51 -38.75
CA ILE A 699 -20.44 25.13 -39.98
C ILE A 699 -18.92 24.94 -40.06
N PRO A 700 -18.36 24.41 -41.17
CA PRO A 700 -16.91 24.32 -41.35
C PRO A 700 -16.22 25.69 -41.26
N GLY A 701 -15.10 25.76 -40.56
CA GLY A 701 -14.38 27.02 -40.28
C GLY A 701 -15.04 27.88 -39.20
N LEU A 702 -16.27 28.36 -39.44
CA LEU A 702 -16.96 29.33 -38.56
C LEU A 702 -17.58 28.71 -37.30
N GLY A 703 -17.91 27.43 -37.30
CA GLY A 703 -18.62 26.78 -36.19
C GLY A 703 -17.86 26.76 -34.86
N ASN A 704 -16.56 27.05 -34.86
CA ASN A 704 -15.77 27.25 -33.64
C ASN A 704 -16.13 28.53 -32.87
N LEU A 705 -16.79 29.51 -33.51
CA LEU A 705 -17.31 30.71 -32.82
C LEU A 705 -18.65 30.45 -32.11
N PHE A 706 -19.32 29.34 -32.40
CA PHE A 706 -20.66 29.01 -31.90
C PHE A 706 -20.68 27.75 -31.03
N LYS A 707 -19.53 27.36 -30.46
CA LYS A 707 -19.42 26.24 -29.54
C LYS A 707 -18.35 26.44 -28.47
N ARG A 708 -18.64 25.94 -27.27
CA ARG A 708 -17.65 25.67 -26.23
C ARG A 708 -17.17 24.23 -26.33
N ARG A 709 -15.86 24.04 -26.34
CA ARG A 709 -15.22 22.72 -26.34
C ARG A 709 -14.32 22.59 -25.11
N SER A 710 -14.78 21.80 -24.15
CA SER A 710 -14.02 21.40 -22.97
C SER A 710 -13.42 20.00 -23.20
N VAL A 711 -12.12 19.88 -23.06
CA VAL A 711 -11.36 18.62 -23.15
C VAL A 711 -10.67 18.41 -21.81
N SER A 712 -10.90 17.28 -21.17
CA SER A 712 -10.23 16.86 -19.94
C SER A 712 -9.66 15.46 -20.12
N THR A 713 -8.36 15.31 -19.88
CA THR A 713 -7.63 14.04 -19.91
C THR A 713 -6.92 13.87 -18.58
N SER A 714 -7.21 12.77 -17.89
CA SER A 714 -6.48 12.35 -16.69
C SER A 714 -5.83 11.00 -16.96
N ASN A 715 -4.52 10.92 -16.79
CA ASN A 715 -3.77 9.67 -16.81
C ASN A 715 -3.23 9.41 -15.41
N GLN A 716 -3.50 8.24 -14.87
CA GLN A 716 -3.00 7.79 -13.58
C GLN A 716 -2.27 6.45 -13.78
N GLU A 717 -1.01 6.41 -13.38
CA GLU A 717 -0.14 5.25 -13.43
C GLU A 717 0.25 4.89 -12.00
N LEU A 718 0.14 3.62 -11.64
CA LEU A 718 0.60 3.06 -10.38
C LEU A 718 1.40 1.80 -10.67
N ILE A 719 2.64 1.71 -10.18
CA ILE A 719 3.51 0.54 -10.38
C ILE A 719 4.20 0.19 -9.07
N PHE A 720 4.19 -1.10 -8.76
CA PHE A 720 4.81 -1.70 -7.58
C PHE A 720 6.05 -2.50 -8.00
N PHE A 721 7.21 -2.08 -7.51
CA PHE A 721 8.49 -2.78 -7.69
C PHE A 721 8.93 -3.39 -6.36
N ILE A 722 9.63 -4.52 -6.41
CA ILE A 722 10.25 -5.16 -5.24
C ILE A 722 11.68 -5.55 -5.57
N THR A 723 12.57 -5.43 -4.59
CA THR A 723 13.98 -5.79 -4.66
C THR A 723 14.39 -6.43 -3.33
N PRO A 724 14.49 -7.76 -3.26
CA PRO A 724 15.10 -8.44 -2.13
C PRO A 724 16.63 -8.36 -2.22
N ARG A 725 17.29 -8.44 -1.08
CA ARG A 725 18.74 -8.59 -0.95
C ARG A 725 19.08 -9.47 0.23
N ILE A 726 19.87 -10.51 0.03
CA ILE A 726 20.34 -11.38 1.12
C ILE A 726 21.42 -10.62 1.91
N ILE A 727 21.25 -10.54 3.23
CA ILE A 727 22.29 -10.05 4.14
C ILE A 727 23.06 -11.24 4.67
N GLN A 728 24.30 -11.37 4.22
CA GLN A 728 25.28 -12.27 4.83
C GLN A 728 25.91 -11.54 6.01
N THR A 729 25.60 -11.99 7.24
CA THR A 729 26.24 -11.54 8.50
C THR A 729 27.09 -12.65 9.10
#